data_AF-A0A8J6H856-F1
#
_entry.id   AF-A0A8J6H856-F1
#
_cell.length_a   1.000
_cell.length_b   1.000
_cell.length_c   1.000
_cell.angle_alpha   90.00
_cell.angle_beta   90.00
_cell.angle_gamma   90.00
#
_symmetry.space_group_name_H-M   'P 1'
#
loop_
_entity.id
_entity.type
_entity.pdbx_description
1 polymer ?
#
loop_
_entity_poly.entity_id
_entity_poly.type
_entity_poly.pdbx_seq_one_letter_code
_entity_poly.pdbx_strand_id
1 'polypeptide(L)'
;MSRWCEVRFLKSKTEVVETTFEVINLMENQNGRTVKCIQSDNGTEYINNDFEKLLKKRGITRRLTVPYNPEQNGISERKNRTLLDMARCLLIESGLPSSFWAEAVNTANYLRNRCPSKSLNGKTPCVDVVWWMWTGKKPNLKHLRIFGSKVFCLNRSPGKGKLTCRSKEGILVGYSEESKAYRIWIPEERKVEISRDVKFMELNERIEENETDVLLEEEPEITGPQTIDVDFHPMLQQNVSQELELERDDEIADEEGEVLRDEENVVEEQQRSRRGSGRPKLVRTGAPGRSKKVYNEIPQEEEANNTDFVLTCAVPMKQALTGPDAGEWLSAMVEEMKSILKNDTWKLVNRPRDIQVIGSRMVLRNKYRADGTFERRKARLVAQSFSQKPGIHFSETFALVARFSSIRLVASLAAHYGMKIKQFDVKTAYLNEELEEEIFMEAPKGLEKFLGEISESEGNSSTGLKAKRMLQEFRKGDKVCLLKKSLYGLRQAGRSWYCKLNKTLKNYGPIPTASDTCLFRIGSGEDVTLIAIYVDEILVASRDLKRISEIRRMLADQFEIKDLGDVKHCLGVEFSQVDGQVTMHQRGYVADVLERFGMSECKPVGTPVDLGTKLKRNGEQTEEGLKLPYRELVGALTYLATTTRSDISFGVSCLGQFNNCYKEEHWKAAKRVLRYLRGTMGMGLTYGSNAEPIKGFVDTDWGSCPENRRSYTGFVSLLNGGPVSWDSKKQKTVALSTTEAEYMARSECVKEAIYLQRFLRELGFDKNAELVIFCDNRSCLKLAENPTFHARKGRADHVEFMEKNYPPNFTYQDFAKEFTAEFYDPSEWADLFVKAGAQYVVLTTKHHEGYTLWPSKYSYSWNSNDVGPHRDLVGELADAIRKTDIHFGLYHSLFEWFHPVYDEDRANNWTTTTFVDSKIIPEMKELINTYQPEVLWSDGDGEAPDTYWKSTEFLAWLYNESPVKDIIVTNDRWGIGTPCTHGGFFSCNDRYNPGNILINVGPTKEGTIVPVFQERLSDLGSWLSVNGEAIYESTPWTTQNDTLSSSVWYTAKNSSVYAVVLDWPADNLLSLGSANSLFENSDTTVGLLGGNDQLSWELNGDQVDIVFPDKSTVASNWAWVLKISPADT
;
A
#
# COMPACT_ATOMS: atom_id res chain seq x y z
N MET A 1 39.15 8.99 -13.44
CA MET A 1 39.33 8.05 -14.57
C MET A 1 38.18 8.32 -15.52
N SER A 2 38.41 9.12 -16.56
CA SER A 2 37.30 9.75 -17.28
C SER A 2 36.42 8.70 -17.97
N ARG A 3 35.11 8.95 -17.95
CA ARG A 3 34.09 8.16 -18.67
C ARG A 3 33.40 9.00 -19.75
N TRP A 4 34.14 9.98 -20.28
CA TRP A 4 33.76 10.79 -21.43
C TRP A 4 33.49 9.89 -22.63
N CYS A 5 32.71 10.39 -23.59
CA CYS A 5 32.39 9.69 -24.81
C CYS A 5 32.22 10.69 -25.94
N GLU A 6 32.95 10.46 -27.02
CA GLU A 6 32.73 11.14 -28.28
C GLU A 6 31.81 10.26 -29.14
N VAL A 7 30.96 10.88 -29.96
CA VAL A 7 30.21 10.17 -31.00
C VAL A 7 30.43 10.92 -32.31
N ARG A 8 30.70 10.18 -33.38
CA ARG A 8 30.86 10.69 -34.75
C ARG A 8 30.04 9.83 -35.69
N PHE A 9 29.27 10.49 -36.55
CA PHE A 9 28.39 9.83 -37.52
C PHE A 9 29.09 9.86 -38.89
N LEU A 10 29.51 8.69 -39.36
CA LEU A 10 30.27 8.53 -40.60
C LEU A 10 29.35 8.13 -41.76
N LYS A 11 29.70 8.51 -42.97
CA LYS A 11 28.98 8.10 -44.20
C LYS A 11 29.51 6.78 -44.77
N SER A 12 30.76 6.45 -44.49
CA SER A 12 31.43 5.23 -44.96
C SER A 12 32.36 4.63 -43.90
N LYS A 13 32.54 3.31 -43.92
CA LYS A 13 33.50 2.62 -43.04
C LYS A 13 34.95 3.05 -43.28
N THR A 14 35.26 3.62 -44.45
CA THR A 14 36.59 4.14 -44.80
C THR A 14 36.98 5.41 -44.02
N GLU A 15 36.02 6.20 -43.53
CA GLU A 15 36.29 7.41 -42.72
C GLU A 15 36.83 7.07 -41.31
N VAL A 16 36.63 5.84 -40.83
CA VAL A 16 36.95 5.42 -39.45
C VAL A 16 38.41 5.67 -39.07
N VAL A 17 39.35 5.47 -40.01
CA VAL A 17 40.78 5.68 -39.76
C VAL A 17 41.07 7.14 -39.45
N GLU A 18 40.64 8.05 -40.33
CA GLU A 18 40.89 9.48 -40.22
C GLU A 18 40.25 10.06 -38.96
N THR A 19 38.94 9.86 -38.79
CA THR A 19 38.21 10.38 -37.62
C THR A 19 38.69 9.80 -36.29
N THR A 20 39.21 8.57 -36.26
CA THR A 20 39.85 8.05 -35.04
C THR A 20 41.09 8.86 -34.67
N PHE A 21 41.94 9.23 -35.64
CA PHE A 21 43.11 10.06 -35.37
C PHE A 21 42.77 11.54 -35.13
N GLU A 22 41.67 12.07 -35.67
CA GLU A 22 41.11 13.37 -35.28
C GLU A 22 40.70 13.39 -33.80
N VAL A 23 39.95 12.38 -33.34
CA VAL A 23 39.51 12.26 -31.94
C VAL A 23 40.71 12.04 -31.01
N ILE A 24 41.71 11.26 -31.42
CA ILE A 24 42.97 11.13 -30.68
C ILE A 24 43.68 12.49 -30.57
N ASN A 25 43.89 13.21 -31.68
CA ASN A 25 44.50 14.55 -31.66
C ASN A 25 43.75 15.51 -30.72
N LEU A 26 42.42 15.52 -30.79
CA LEU A 26 41.58 16.36 -29.93
C LEU A 26 41.77 16.00 -28.45
N MET A 27 41.74 14.71 -28.11
CA MET A 27 41.90 14.25 -26.73
C MET A 27 43.32 14.48 -26.20
N GLU A 28 44.36 14.29 -27.02
CA GLU A 28 45.76 14.55 -26.63
C GLU A 28 45.99 16.05 -26.37
N ASN A 29 45.52 16.92 -27.27
CA ASN A 29 45.64 18.37 -27.14
C ASN A 29 44.82 18.95 -25.97
N GLN A 30 43.59 18.49 -25.75
CA GLN A 30 42.72 18.99 -24.68
C GLN A 30 43.12 18.50 -23.29
N ASN A 31 43.79 17.33 -23.17
CA ASN A 31 44.17 16.76 -21.88
C ASN A 31 45.67 16.89 -21.54
N GLY A 32 46.52 17.31 -22.48
CA GLY A 32 47.98 17.37 -22.30
C GLY A 32 48.62 16.01 -22.01
N ARG A 33 48.06 14.93 -22.57
CA ARG A 33 48.45 13.53 -22.30
C ARG A 33 48.38 12.71 -23.58
N THR A 34 49.43 11.97 -23.89
CA THR A 34 49.47 11.08 -25.07
C THR A 34 48.72 9.77 -24.83
N VAL A 35 48.10 9.26 -25.89
CA VAL A 35 47.41 7.95 -25.88
C VAL A 35 48.43 6.82 -26.00
N LYS A 36 48.45 5.91 -25.02
CA LYS A 36 49.43 4.79 -24.98
C LYS A 36 48.89 3.47 -25.53
N CYS A 37 47.58 3.25 -25.40
CA CYS A 37 46.91 2.03 -25.80
C CYS A 37 45.50 2.36 -26.29
N ILE A 38 45.07 1.68 -27.36
CA ILE A 38 43.69 1.65 -27.84
C ILE A 38 43.20 0.21 -27.74
N GLN A 39 41.94 0.05 -27.36
CA GLN A 39 41.25 -1.23 -27.40
C GLN A 39 40.08 -1.14 -28.39
N SER A 40 39.94 -2.13 -29.26
CA SER A 40 38.86 -2.26 -30.22
C SER A 40 38.42 -3.73 -30.35
N ASP A 41 37.26 -3.94 -30.96
CA ASP A 41 36.87 -5.25 -31.48
C ASP A 41 37.64 -5.60 -32.77
N ASN A 42 37.27 -6.74 -33.38
CA ASN A 42 37.80 -7.23 -34.65
C ASN A 42 37.05 -6.67 -35.88
N GLY A 43 36.39 -5.52 -35.77
CA GLY A 43 35.75 -4.86 -36.90
C GLY A 43 36.72 -4.61 -38.06
N THR A 44 36.30 -4.94 -39.28
CA THR A 44 37.06 -4.80 -40.53
C THR A 44 37.65 -3.39 -40.74
N GLU A 45 36.94 -2.38 -40.25
CA GLU A 45 37.30 -0.97 -40.22
C GLU A 45 38.52 -0.67 -39.31
N TYR A 46 38.71 -1.43 -38.23
CA TYR A 46 39.85 -1.31 -37.29
C TYR A 46 41.00 -2.28 -37.61
N ILE A 47 40.75 -3.31 -38.42
CA ILE A 47 41.75 -4.23 -38.96
C ILE A 47 42.08 -3.85 -40.42
N ASN A 48 42.81 -2.75 -40.59
CA ASN A 48 43.43 -2.42 -41.88
C ASN A 48 44.90 -1.97 -41.73
N ASN A 49 45.65 -2.09 -42.83
CA ASN A 49 47.09 -1.84 -42.86
C ASN A 49 47.46 -0.38 -42.56
N ASP A 50 46.60 0.59 -42.89
CA ASP A 50 46.91 2.01 -42.75
C ASP A 50 46.65 2.52 -41.34
N PHE A 51 45.61 2.02 -40.68
CA PHE A 51 45.40 2.16 -39.24
C PHE A 51 46.61 1.62 -38.47
N GLU A 52 47.12 0.44 -38.82
CA GLU A 52 48.29 -0.13 -38.14
C GLU A 52 49.59 0.66 -38.40
N LYS A 53 49.84 1.12 -39.63
CA LYS A 53 50.96 2.04 -39.95
C LYS A 53 50.89 3.32 -39.10
N LEU A 54 49.71 3.92 -38.96
CA LEU A 54 49.50 5.16 -38.21
C LEU A 54 49.65 4.97 -36.68
N LEU A 55 49.16 3.86 -36.13
CA LEU A 55 49.38 3.49 -34.72
C LEU A 55 50.88 3.28 -34.44
N LYS A 56 51.57 2.52 -35.29
CA LYS A 56 53.03 2.32 -35.21
C LYS A 56 53.80 3.64 -35.32
N LYS A 57 53.41 4.53 -36.23
CA LYS A 57 54.00 5.89 -36.39
C LYS A 57 53.84 6.78 -35.14
N ARG A 58 52.80 6.57 -34.33
CA ARG A 58 52.59 7.28 -33.04
C ARG A 58 53.08 6.53 -31.81
N GLY A 59 53.55 5.28 -31.94
CA GLY A 59 53.92 4.43 -30.80
C GLY A 59 52.73 3.96 -29.96
N ILE A 60 51.52 3.95 -30.52
CA ILE A 60 50.29 3.54 -29.81
C ILE A 60 50.12 2.02 -29.91
N THR A 61 49.95 1.35 -28.76
CA THR A 61 49.66 -0.09 -28.71
C THR A 61 48.19 -0.38 -29.00
N ARG A 62 47.88 -1.48 -29.71
CA ARG A 62 46.50 -1.95 -29.97
C ARG A 62 46.23 -3.22 -29.17
N ARG A 63 45.07 -3.30 -28.55
CA ARG A 63 44.46 -4.52 -28.01
C ARG A 63 43.20 -4.82 -28.82
N LEU A 64 43.20 -5.93 -29.56
CA LEU A 64 41.98 -6.47 -30.14
C LEU A 64 41.32 -7.41 -29.11
N THR A 65 40.00 -7.54 -29.14
CA THR A 65 39.34 -8.62 -28.41
C THR A 65 39.55 -9.97 -29.09
N VAL A 66 39.35 -11.05 -28.34
CA VAL A 66 39.23 -12.40 -28.92
C VAL A 66 37.90 -12.48 -29.72
N PRO A 67 37.89 -13.09 -30.93
CA PRO A 67 36.64 -13.34 -31.66
C PRO A 67 35.61 -14.06 -30.79
N TYR A 68 34.33 -13.71 -30.93
CA TYR A 68 33.21 -14.24 -30.15
C TYR A 68 33.21 -13.95 -28.63
N ASN A 69 34.16 -13.18 -28.10
CA ASN A 69 34.18 -12.75 -26.68
C ASN A 69 33.90 -11.23 -26.53
N PRO A 70 32.64 -10.77 -26.73
CA PRO A 70 32.27 -9.35 -26.67
C PRO A 70 32.56 -8.71 -25.31
N GLU A 71 32.39 -9.48 -24.23
CA GLU A 71 32.69 -9.14 -22.83
C GLU A 71 34.00 -8.36 -22.62
N GLN A 72 35.05 -8.70 -23.38
CA GLN A 72 36.35 -8.04 -23.33
C GLN A 72 36.27 -6.55 -23.74
N ASN A 73 35.35 -6.19 -24.65
CA ASN A 73 35.01 -4.83 -25.06
C ASN A 73 33.84 -4.24 -24.23
N GLY A 74 33.40 -4.90 -23.15
CA GLY A 74 32.20 -4.59 -22.39
C GLY A 74 32.14 -3.21 -21.72
N ILE A 75 33.15 -2.35 -21.86
CA ILE A 75 33.06 -0.91 -21.56
C ILE A 75 32.42 -0.13 -22.72
N SER A 76 32.81 -0.45 -23.96
CA SER A 76 32.24 0.16 -25.17
C SER A 76 30.80 -0.30 -25.38
N GLU A 77 30.54 -1.60 -25.26
CA GLU A 77 29.22 -2.18 -25.51
C GLU A 77 28.16 -1.70 -24.51
N ARG A 78 28.48 -1.67 -23.21
CA ARG A 78 27.60 -1.07 -22.19
C ARG A 78 27.36 0.43 -22.44
N LYS A 79 28.32 1.14 -23.04
CA LYS A 79 28.16 2.55 -23.42
C LYS A 79 27.24 2.70 -24.64
N ASN A 80 27.41 1.87 -25.66
CA ASN A 80 26.54 1.83 -26.84
C ASN A 80 25.10 1.47 -26.46
N ARG A 81 24.88 0.41 -25.66
CA ARG A 81 23.57 0.08 -25.06
C ARG A 81 22.97 1.30 -24.35
N THR A 82 23.71 1.91 -23.42
CA THR A 82 23.24 3.12 -22.70
C THR A 82 22.81 4.26 -23.63
N LEU A 83 23.57 4.53 -24.69
CA LEU A 83 23.26 5.62 -25.63
C LEU A 83 22.06 5.28 -26.54
N LEU A 84 21.93 4.03 -26.98
CA LEU A 84 20.79 3.56 -27.76
C LEU A 84 19.50 3.52 -26.93
N ASP A 85 19.57 3.07 -25.68
CA ASP A 85 18.43 3.08 -24.74
C ASP A 85 17.95 4.52 -24.47
N MET A 86 18.88 5.44 -24.22
CA MET A 86 18.54 6.86 -24.08
C MET A 86 17.96 7.45 -25.38
N ALA A 87 18.49 7.09 -26.55
CA ALA A 87 17.98 7.56 -27.84
C ALA A 87 16.58 7.02 -28.16
N ARG A 88 16.30 5.75 -27.83
CA ARG A 88 14.96 5.14 -27.92
C ARG A 88 13.94 5.93 -27.10
N CYS A 89 14.26 6.21 -25.82
CA CYS A 89 13.39 7.01 -24.96
C CYS A 89 13.15 8.42 -25.53
N LEU A 90 14.18 9.09 -26.06
CA LEU A 90 14.05 10.42 -26.67
C LEU A 90 13.15 10.40 -27.93
N LEU A 91 13.24 9.37 -28.77
CA LEU A 91 12.38 9.22 -29.95
C LEU A 91 10.92 8.90 -29.59
N ILE A 92 10.70 7.99 -28.63
CA ILE A 92 9.36 7.59 -28.18
C ILE A 92 8.63 8.78 -27.55
N GLU A 93 9.27 9.51 -26.63
CA GLU A 93 8.67 10.68 -25.95
C GLU A 93 8.40 11.86 -26.91
N SER A 94 9.22 12.01 -27.95
CA SER A 94 9.06 13.10 -28.94
C SER A 94 8.09 12.81 -30.07
N GLY A 95 7.68 11.54 -30.26
CA GLY A 95 6.93 11.09 -31.44
C GLY A 95 7.69 11.26 -32.77
N LEU A 96 9.02 11.49 -32.73
CA LEU A 96 9.83 11.67 -33.94
C LEU A 96 10.14 10.32 -34.59
N PRO A 97 10.08 10.21 -35.93
CA PRO A 97 10.35 8.97 -36.63
C PRO A 97 11.82 8.53 -36.47
N SER A 98 12.06 7.23 -36.61
CA SER A 98 13.36 6.57 -36.43
C SER A 98 14.49 7.17 -37.28
N SER A 99 14.19 7.88 -38.37
CA SER A 99 15.16 8.66 -39.16
C SER A 99 15.94 9.71 -38.35
N PHE A 100 15.43 10.16 -37.20
CA PHE A 100 16.13 11.10 -36.30
C PHE A 100 17.09 10.43 -35.31
N TRP A 101 17.35 9.11 -35.42
CA TRP A 101 18.21 8.36 -34.50
C TRP A 101 19.58 8.99 -34.26
N ALA A 102 20.22 9.58 -35.28
CA ALA A 102 21.53 10.22 -35.15
C ALA A 102 21.47 11.46 -34.21
N GLU A 103 20.48 12.33 -34.37
CA GLU A 103 20.29 13.49 -33.50
C GLU A 103 19.86 13.09 -32.08
N ALA A 104 19.07 12.00 -31.95
CA ALA A 104 18.69 11.42 -30.67
C ALA A 104 19.90 10.82 -29.92
N VAL A 105 20.76 10.06 -30.60
CA VAL A 105 22.02 9.52 -30.03
C VAL A 105 23.00 10.64 -29.69
N ASN A 106 23.09 11.69 -30.53
CA ASN A 106 23.92 12.86 -30.26
C ASN A 106 23.45 13.59 -28.99
N THR A 107 22.14 13.84 -28.87
CA THR A 107 21.51 14.42 -27.68
C THR A 107 21.68 13.53 -26.45
N ALA A 108 21.51 12.22 -26.58
CA ALA A 108 21.76 11.26 -25.52
C ALA A 108 23.21 11.33 -25.02
N ASN A 109 24.21 11.42 -25.91
CA ASN A 109 25.61 11.58 -25.51
C ASN A 109 25.89 12.92 -24.82
N TYR A 110 25.35 14.02 -25.38
CA TYR A 110 25.44 15.36 -24.80
C TYR A 110 24.91 15.40 -23.37
N LEU A 111 23.77 14.76 -23.11
CA LEU A 111 23.19 14.61 -21.78
C LEU A 111 24.04 13.68 -20.91
N ARG A 112 24.41 12.49 -21.42
CA ARG A 112 25.12 11.45 -20.64
C ARG A 112 26.50 11.89 -20.16
N ASN A 113 27.21 12.74 -20.91
CA ASN A 113 28.48 13.34 -20.47
C ASN A 113 28.29 14.41 -19.36
N ARG A 114 27.07 14.91 -19.16
CA ARG A 114 26.69 15.90 -18.13
C ARG A 114 25.93 15.29 -16.94
N CYS A 115 25.50 14.03 -17.02
CA CYS A 115 24.96 13.27 -15.89
C CYS A 115 26.07 12.80 -14.93
N PRO A 116 25.81 12.65 -13.61
CA PRO A 116 26.75 12.04 -12.67
C PRO A 116 26.91 10.52 -12.91
N SER A 117 28.07 9.96 -12.53
CA SER A 117 28.32 8.50 -12.56
C SER A 117 28.79 7.96 -11.21
N LYS A 118 28.25 6.80 -10.80
CA LYS A 118 28.75 6.04 -9.64
C LYS A 118 30.24 5.69 -9.79
N SER A 119 30.68 5.39 -11.02
CA SER A 119 32.09 5.12 -11.36
C SER A 119 33.03 6.33 -11.30
N LEU A 120 32.52 7.51 -10.92
CA LEU A 120 33.25 8.76 -10.76
C LEU A 120 32.96 9.39 -9.37
N ASN A 121 32.47 8.60 -8.42
CA ASN A 121 32.00 9.01 -7.09
C ASN A 121 31.01 10.20 -7.17
N GLY A 122 30.01 10.09 -8.05
CA GLY A 122 28.97 11.11 -8.24
C GLY A 122 29.37 12.31 -9.10
N LYS A 123 30.62 12.38 -9.59
CA LYS A 123 31.04 13.41 -10.56
C LYS A 123 30.51 13.09 -11.96
N THR A 124 30.39 14.11 -12.81
CA THR A 124 29.96 13.97 -14.20
C THR A 124 31.19 13.70 -15.11
N PRO A 125 31.04 12.99 -16.25
CA PRO A 125 32.15 12.81 -17.19
C PRO A 125 32.80 14.12 -17.67
N CYS A 126 32.01 15.18 -17.87
CA CYS A 126 32.52 16.50 -18.24
C CYS A 126 33.30 17.23 -17.13
N VAL A 127 33.27 16.72 -15.89
CA VAL A 127 34.05 17.24 -14.75
C VAL A 127 35.38 16.50 -14.57
N ASP A 128 35.54 15.31 -15.18
CA ASP A 128 36.80 14.53 -15.16
C ASP A 128 37.73 14.86 -16.37
N VAL A 129 37.36 15.83 -17.21
CA VAL A 129 38.12 16.32 -18.38
C VAL A 129 38.47 17.79 -18.20
N VAL A 130 39.62 18.06 -17.55
CA VAL A 130 40.36 19.35 -17.38
C VAL A 130 39.60 20.58 -16.85
N TRP A 131 38.45 20.95 -17.44
CA TRP A 131 37.75 22.22 -17.25
C TRP A 131 37.40 22.52 -15.78
N TRP A 132 37.05 21.50 -14.99
CA TRP A 132 36.81 21.64 -13.55
C TRP A 132 38.08 22.02 -12.78
N MET A 133 39.23 21.43 -13.10
CA MET A 133 40.51 21.69 -12.44
C MET A 133 41.04 23.11 -12.69
N TRP A 134 40.58 23.77 -13.77
CA TRP A 134 41.01 25.13 -14.15
C TRP A 134 39.96 26.23 -13.86
N THR A 135 38.68 25.89 -13.63
CA THR A 135 37.61 26.90 -13.51
C THR A 135 36.68 26.75 -12.29
N GLY A 136 36.65 25.59 -11.63
CA GLY A 136 35.85 25.33 -10.43
C GLY A 136 34.32 25.50 -10.58
N LYS A 137 33.79 25.61 -11.81
CA LYS A 137 32.37 25.89 -12.07
C LYS A 137 31.61 24.65 -12.53
N LYS A 138 30.47 24.39 -11.88
CA LYS A 138 29.54 23.32 -12.26
C LYS A 138 28.95 23.62 -13.66
N PRO A 139 28.67 22.60 -14.50
CA PRO A 139 28.02 22.81 -15.79
C PRO A 139 26.65 23.47 -15.59
N ASN A 140 26.37 24.53 -16.36
CA ASN A 140 25.04 25.13 -16.38
C ASN A 140 24.07 24.18 -17.12
N LEU A 141 22.91 23.92 -16.51
CA LEU A 141 21.86 23.05 -17.07
C LEU A 141 20.58 23.83 -17.43
N LYS A 142 20.53 25.17 -17.20
CA LYS A 142 19.35 26.01 -17.46
C LYS A 142 18.96 26.13 -18.94
N HIS A 143 19.81 25.66 -19.85
CA HIS A 143 19.54 25.61 -21.29
C HIS A 143 19.07 24.24 -21.78
N LEU A 144 18.91 23.25 -20.88
CA LEU A 144 18.32 21.97 -21.27
C LEU A 144 16.81 22.13 -21.49
N ARG A 145 16.33 21.54 -22.59
CA ARG A 145 14.97 21.62 -23.13
C ARG A 145 14.52 20.26 -23.66
N ILE A 146 13.21 20.06 -23.79
CA ILE A 146 12.62 18.78 -24.18
C ILE A 146 12.93 18.49 -25.66
N PHE A 147 13.66 17.40 -25.93
CA PHE A 147 13.88 16.92 -27.30
C PHE A 147 12.54 16.60 -27.97
N GLY A 148 12.34 17.06 -29.20
CA GLY A 148 11.03 17.00 -29.87
C GLY A 148 10.11 18.20 -29.61
N SER A 149 10.44 19.11 -28.68
CA SER A 149 9.58 20.28 -28.43
C SER A 149 9.44 21.15 -29.69
N LYS A 150 8.21 21.62 -29.96
CA LYS A 150 7.93 22.64 -30.97
C LYS A 150 8.58 23.96 -30.56
N VAL A 151 9.30 24.59 -31.50
CA VAL A 151 10.06 25.81 -31.27
C VAL A 151 9.85 26.82 -32.39
N PHE A 152 10.00 28.10 -32.06
CA PHE A 152 10.02 29.20 -33.02
C PHE A 152 11.38 29.89 -32.94
N CYS A 153 12.15 29.88 -34.03
CA CYS A 153 13.46 30.52 -34.10
C CYS A 153 13.44 31.78 -34.99
N LEU A 154 14.22 32.79 -34.61
CA LEU A 154 14.31 34.05 -35.34
C LEU A 154 14.89 33.84 -36.75
N ASN A 155 14.10 34.13 -37.78
CA ASN A 155 14.48 34.01 -39.18
C ASN A 155 15.33 35.22 -39.61
N ARG A 156 16.61 34.98 -39.91
CA ARG A 156 17.63 36.02 -40.16
C ARG A 156 17.98 36.23 -41.65
N SER A 157 17.20 35.71 -42.59
CA SER A 157 17.50 35.81 -44.03
C SER A 157 17.65 37.27 -44.52
N PRO A 158 18.76 37.64 -45.17
CA PRO A 158 18.93 38.98 -45.74
C PRO A 158 17.85 39.31 -46.79
N GLY A 159 17.48 40.59 -46.89
CA GLY A 159 16.53 41.08 -47.91
C GLY A 159 15.05 41.10 -47.50
N LYS A 160 14.69 40.70 -46.28
CA LYS A 160 13.30 40.69 -45.80
C LYS A 160 12.70 42.08 -45.61
N GLY A 161 11.57 42.34 -46.29
CA GLY A 161 10.76 43.55 -46.10
C GLY A 161 10.05 43.60 -44.73
N LYS A 162 9.77 44.82 -44.23
CA LYS A 162 9.31 45.08 -42.85
C LYS A 162 8.13 44.22 -42.37
N LEU A 163 7.21 43.88 -43.27
CA LEU A 163 5.96 43.15 -43.04
C LEU A 163 6.09 41.62 -43.15
N THR A 164 7.24 41.08 -43.56
CA THR A 164 7.41 39.62 -43.75
C THR A 164 7.59 38.89 -42.41
N CYS A 165 7.14 37.63 -42.34
CA CYS A 165 7.22 36.82 -41.12
C CYS A 165 8.68 36.67 -40.63
N ARG A 166 8.88 36.87 -39.32
CA ARG A 166 10.21 36.95 -38.68
C ARG A 166 10.61 35.69 -37.90
N SER A 167 9.75 34.70 -37.80
CA SER A 167 10.03 33.41 -37.16
C SER A 167 9.89 32.26 -38.16
N LYS A 168 10.73 31.22 -38.05
CA LYS A 168 10.44 29.89 -38.59
C LYS A 168 9.86 29.03 -37.48
N GLU A 169 8.98 28.10 -37.83
CA GLU A 169 8.64 26.96 -36.98
C GLU A 169 9.69 25.85 -37.13
N GLY A 170 9.95 25.11 -36.06
CA GLY A 170 10.83 23.95 -36.08
C GLY A 170 10.67 23.06 -34.85
N ILE A 171 11.52 22.05 -34.77
CA ILE A 171 11.52 21.04 -33.70
C ILE A 171 12.92 20.97 -33.08
N LEU A 172 13.02 20.96 -31.75
CA LEU A 172 14.31 20.80 -31.07
C LEU A 172 14.87 19.38 -31.28
N VAL A 173 16.01 19.27 -31.97
CA VAL A 173 16.71 17.99 -32.20
C VAL A 173 18.08 17.91 -31.52
N GLY A 174 18.50 18.95 -30.78
CA GLY A 174 19.67 18.84 -29.90
C GLY A 174 20.39 20.15 -29.62
N TYR A 175 21.69 20.04 -29.32
CA TYR A 175 22.54 21.15 -28.88
C TYR A 175 23.76 21.28 -29.79
N SER A 176 24.22 22.50 -30.01
CA SER A 176 25.47 22.75 -30.74
C SER A 176 26.69 22.54 -29.81
N GLU A 177 27.76 21.96 -30.35
CA GLU A 177 29.05 21.82 -29.64
C GLU A 177 29.95 23.05 -29.83
N GLU A 178 29.91 23.66 -31.02
CA GLU A 178 30.72 24.83 -31.40
C GLU A 178 30.17 26.16 -30.84
N SER A 179 28.88 26.22 -30.53
CA SER A 179 28.17 27.46 -30.22
C SER A 179 27.10 27.29 -29.14
N LYS A 180 26.81 28.35 -28.38
CA LYS A 180 25.75 28.37 -27.36
C LYS A 180 24.37 28.54 -28.00
N ALA A 181 23.98 27.52 -28.75
CA ALA A 181 22.80 27.49 -29.62
C ALA A 181 22.19 26.07 -29.67
N TYR A 182 20.95 26.01 -30.11
CA TYR A 182 20.17 24.78 -30.27
C TYR A 182 20.25 24.29 -31.72
N ARG A 183 20.17 22.97 -31.91
CA ARG A 183 19.96 22.33 -33.23
C ARG A 183 18.45 22.19 -33.44
N ILE A 184 17.92 22.82 -34.47
CA ILE A 184 16.49 22.87 -34.76
C ILE A 184 16.25 22.29 -36.14
N TRP A 185 15.43 21.25 -36.23
CA TRP A 185 14.91 20.76 -37.50
C TRP A 185 13.81 21.71 -38.01
N ILE A 186 13.96 22.23 -39.22
CA ILE A 186 12.95 23.02 -39.92
C ILE A 186 12.24 22.09 -40.93
N PRO A 187 10.97 21.69 -40.72
CA PRO A 187 10.29 20.73 -41.59
C PRO A 187 10.14 21.23 -43.03
N GLU A 188 9.85 22.53 -43.20
CA GLU A 188 9.66 23.19 -44.51
C GLU A 188 10.92 23.11 -45.39
N GLU A 189 12.10 23.33 -44.80
CA GLU A 189 13.39 23.35 -45.50
C GLU A 189 14.12 22.00 -45.47
N ARG A 190 13.55 20.99 -44.77
CA ARG A 190 14.14 19.67 -44.51
C ARG A 190 15.61 19.74 -44.06
N LYS A 191 15.90 20.67 -43.14
CA LYS A 191 17.27 21.01 -42.72
C LYS A 191 17.36 21.29 -41.22
N VAL A 192 18.50 20.96 -40.62
CA VAL A 192 18.86 21.41 -39.27
C VAL A 192 19.50 22.80 -39.35
N GLU A 193 18.89 23.80 -38.72
CA GLU A 193 19.46 25.13 -38.50
C GLU A 193 19.98 25.24 -37.05
N ILE A 194 21.08 25.99 -36.84
CA ILE A 194 21.64 26.24 -35.52
C ILE A 194 21.27 27.66 -35.11
N SER A 195 20.44 27.81 -34.07
CA SER A 195 19.98 29.12 -33.61
C SER A 195 20.01 29.26 -32.08
N ARG A 196 20.32 30.49 -31.63
CA ARG A 196 20.31 30.88 -30.21
C ARG A 196 19.00 31.54 -29.80
N ASP A 197 18.34 32.24 -30.73
CA ASP A 197 17.15 33.04 -30.45
C ASP A 197 15.91 32.19 -30.74
N VAL A 198 15.50 31.44 -29.71
CA VAL A 198 14.53 30.35 -29.81
C VAL A 198 13.48 30.50 -28.70
N LYS A 199 12.21 30.60 -29.08
CA LYS A 199 11.06 30.41 -28.16
C LYS A 199 10.65 28.94 -28.20
N PHE A 200 10.28 28.40 -27.04
CA PHE A 200 9.90 27.01 -26.86
C PHE A 200 8.42 26.93 -26.50
N MET A 201 7.65 26.13 -27.24
CA MET A 201 6.26 25.82 -26.91
C MET A 201 6.21 24.50 -26.11
N GLU A 202 6.91 24.47 -24.97
CA GLU A 202 6.82 23.35 -24.02
C GLU A 202 5.44 23.45 -23.32
N LEU A 203 4.65 22.37 -23.33
CA LEU A 203 3.27 22.33 -22.80
C LEU A 203 3.23 22.39 -21.26
N ASN A 204 3.58 23.56 -20.70
CA ASN A 204 3.56 23.86 -19.26
C ASN A 204 3.32 25.35 -18.95
N GLU A 205 2.85 26.16 -19.91
CA GLU A 205 2.41 27.53 -19.66
C GLU A 205 0.88 27.60 -19.51
N ARG A 206 0.41 27.66 -18.26
CA ARG A 206 -0.86 28.33 -17.96
C ARG A 206 -0.61 29.83 -18.02
N ILE A 207 -1.43 30.56 -18.77
CA ILE A 207 -1.58 32.01 -18.58
C ILE A 207 -2.82 32.23 -17.73
N GLU A 208 -2.63 32.82 -16.55
CA GLU A 208 -3.68 33.53 -15.82
C GLU A 208 -3.59 35.00 -16.21
N GLU A 209 -4.56 35.52 -16.97
CA GLU A 209 -4.79 36.97 -17.10
C GLU A 209 -6.29 37.25 -16.92
N ASN A 210 -6.60 38.43 -16.39
CA ASN A 210 -7.95 38.81 -15.94
C ASN A 210 -8.74 39.58 -17.03
N GLU A 211 -9.95 39.98 -16.69
CA GLU A 211 -10.98 40.56 -17.57
C GLU A 211 -10.64 41.95 -18.17
N THR A 212 -11.42 42.35 -19.19
CA THR A 212 -11.54 43.69 -19.83
C THR A 212 -10.33 44.20 -20.65
N ASP A 213 -10.46 44.75 -21.86
CA ASP A 213 -11.62 45.44 -22.49
C ASP A 213 -11.76 45.25 -24.03
N VAL A 214 -13.03 45.32 -24.47
CA VAL A 214 -13.62 45.85 -25.73
C VAL A 214 -12.77 45.97 -27.03
N LEU A 215 -13.24 45.30 -28.11
CA LEU A 215 -13.66 45.96 -29.38
C LEU A 215 -14.53 45.02 -30.26
N LEU A 216 -15.22 45.59 -31.25
CA LEU A 216 -16.33 44.99 -32.04
C LEU A 216 -15.97 44.77 -33.53
N GLU A 217 -16.66 43.81 -34.17
CA GLU A 217 -17.09 43.76 -35.60
C GLU A 217 -17.68 42.33 -35.81
N GLU A 218 -19.00 42.14 -35.67
CA GLU A 218 -20.08 42.24 -36.68
C GLU A 218 -20.32 40.94 -37.49
N GLU A 219 -21.60 40.60 -37.70
CA GLU A 219 -22.08 39.36 -38.35
C GLU A 219 -22.16 39.48 -39.89
N PRO A 220 -22.59 38.42 -40.60
CA PRO A 220 -23.98 38.52 -41.09
C PRO A 220 -24.81 37.22 -41.00
N GLU A 221 -26.09 37.38 -40.66
CA GLU A 221 -27.14 36.38 -40.91
C GLU A 221 -27.38 36.15 -42.42
N ILE A 222 -28.00 35.01 -42.75
CA ILE A 222 -29.14 34.97 -43.68
C ILE A 222 -30.05 33.77 -43.33
N THR A 223 -31.35 33.97 -43.52
CA THR A 223 -32.49 33.21 -42.98
C THR A 223 -32.69 31.78 -43.54
N GLY A 224 -33.46 30.96 -42.80
CA GLY A 224 -34.02 29.67 -43.25
C GLY A 224 -35.30 29.84 -44.13
N PRO A 225 -36.39 29.05 -43.97
CA PRO A 225 -36.71 28.07 -42.93
C PRO A 225 -37.22 26.70 -43.47
N GLN A 226 -37.56 25.76 -42.57
CA GLN A 226 -38.90 25.14 -42.52
C GLN A 226 -39.09 24.27 -41.26
N THR A 227 -40.28 24.36 -40.65
CA THR A 227 -40.76 23.44 -39.60
C THR A 227 -41.64 22.35 -40.21
N ILE A 228 -41.68 21.18 -39.55
CA ILE A 228 -42.79 20.23 -39.66
C ILE A 228 -43.16 19.82 -38.24
N ASP A 229 -44.26 20.36 -37.73
CA ASP A 229 -44.91 19.85 -36.53
C ASP A 229 -45.69 18.58 -36.87
N VAL A 230 -45.63 17.58 -35.99
CA VAL A 230 -46.61 16.48 -35.94
C VAL A 230 -46.98 16.23 -34.48
N ASP A 231 -47.92 17.02 -33.99
CA ASP A 231 -48.65 16.72 -32.75
C ASP A 231 -49.42 15.40 -32.90
N PHE A 232 -49.50 14.62 -31.82
CA PHE A 232 -50.78 14.07 -31.37
C PHE A 232 -50.78 13.79 -29.86
N HIS A 233 -51.87 14.17 -29.20
CA HIS A 233 -52.09 14.07 -27.75
C HIS A 233 -52.89 12.76 -27.43
N PRO A 234 -53.37 12.46 -26.19
CA PRO A 234 -53.24 11.11 -25.65
C PRO A 234 -54.58 10.46 -25.22
N MET A 235 -54.45 9.42 -24.37
CA MET A 235 -55.45 8.82 -23.48
C MET A 235 -56.27 7.62 -23.99
N LEU A 236 -56.53 6.77 -22.97
CA LEU A 236 -57.60 5.78 -22.78
C LEU A 236 -57.24 4.31 -23.04
N GLN A 237 -57.67 3.34 -22.21
CA GLN A 237 -57.84 3.30 -20.74
C GLN A 237 -58.14 1.85 -20.31
N GLN A 238 -57.96 1.57 -19.01
CA GLN A 238 -58.76 0.62 -18.19
C GLN A 238 -58.63 -0.91 -18.33
N ASN A 239 -58.45 -1.51 -17.13
CA ASN A 239 -58.92 -2.84 -16.67
C ASN A 239 -58.16 -4.07 -17.24
N VAL A 240 -58.00 -5.17 -16.50
CA VAL A 240 -58.75 -5.66 -15.31
C VAL A 240 -57.83 -5.90 -14.10
N SER A 241 -58.41 -5.79 -12.90
CA SER A 241 -57.80 -6.04 -11.58
C SER A 241 -57.81 -7.52 -11.18
N GLN A 242 -56.81 -7.97 -10.42
CA GLN A 242 -57.08 -8.86 -9.28
C GLN A 242 -55.99 -8.82 -8.21
N GLU A 243 -56.42 -8.86 -6.95
CA GLU A 243 -55.59 -9.13 -5.78
C GLU A 243 -55.31 -10.65 -5.69
N LEU A 244 -54.21 -11.03 -5.04
CA LEU A 244 -54.11 -12.32 -4.34
C LEU A 244 -52.96 -12.25 -3.32
N GLU A 245 -53.31 -11.96 -2.07
CA GLU A 245 -52.47 -12.32 -0.93
C GLU A 245 -52.61 -13.83 -0.67
N LEU A 246 -51.51 -14.51 -0.39
CA LEU A 246 -51.50 -15.75 0.40
C LEU A 246 -50.31 -15.71 1.36
N GLU A 247 -50.60 -15.85 2.65
CA GLU A 247 -49.60 -15.97 3.72
C GLU A 247 -49.25 -17.47 3.99
N ARG A 248 -48.21 -17.71 4.83
CA ARG A 248 -48.02 -18.89 5.72
C ARG A 248 -47.76 -20.26 5.06
N ASP A 249 -47.27 -21.33 5.72
CA ASP A 249 -46.46 -21.66 6.94
C ASP A 249 -46.00 -23.14 6.69
N ASP A 250 -45.15 -23.88 7.43
CA ASP A 250 -44.30 -23.71 8.63
C ASP A 250 -42.90 -23.11 8.28
N GLU A 251 -41.84 -23.00 9.10
CA GLU A 251 -41.40 -23.55 10.42
C GLU A 251 -40.80 -24.99 10.49
N ILE A 252 -40.12 -25.28 11.62
CA ILE A 252 -39.43 -26.55 12.02
C ILE A 252 -38.06 -26.83 11.32
N ALA A 253 -36.94 -27.09 12.02
CA ALA A 253 -36.60 -26.92 13.44
C ALA A 253 -35.06 -26.94 13.64
N ASP A 254 -34.61 -26.58 14.85
CA ASP A 254 -33.25 -26.79 15.36
C ASP A 254 -32.93 -28.28 15.61
N GLU A 255 -31.65 -28.66 15.52
CA GLU A 255 -31.08 -29.72 16.36
C GLU A 255 -29.81 -29.20 17.06
N GLU A 256 -29.86 -29.13 18.40
CA GLU A 256 -28.70 -28.87 19.24
C GLU A 256 -27.87 -30.15 19.43
N GLY A 257 -26.54 -30.02 19.49
CA GLY A 257 -25.61 -31.11 19.79
C GLY A 257 -24.64 -30.71 20.89
N GLU A 258 -24.93 -31.06 22.14
CA GLU A 258 -24.09 -30.69 23.29
C GLU A 258 -22.81 -31.52 23.43
N VAL A 259 -21.72 -30.81 23.69
CA VAL A 259 -20.66 -31.10 24.68
C VAL A 259 -20.18 -32.56 24.84
N LEU A 260 -18.92 -32.77 24.45
CA LEU A 260 -17.94 -33.39 25.34
C LEU A 260 -16.71 -32.49 25.48
N ARG A 261 -16.14 -32.46 26.69
CA ARG A 261 -14.79 -31.96 26.96
C ARG A 261 -13.87 -33.15 27.13
N ASP A 262 -12.60 -32.97 26.79
CA ASP A 262 -11.49 -33.34 27.68
C ASP A 262 -10.29 -32.42 27.39
N GLU A 263 -9.35 -32.37 28.32
CA GLU A 263 -8.30 -31.35 28.40
C GLU A 263 -6.91 -31.91 28.05
N GLU A 264 -6.04 -31.13 27.41
CA GLU A 264 -4.74 -30.73 27.97
C GLU A 264 -3.97 -29.73 27.07
N ASN A 265 -2.85 -29.21 27.56
CA ASN A 265 -2.22 -27.96 27.08
C ASN A 265 -0.88 -28.17 26.37
N VAL A 266 -0.65 -27.39 25.29
CA VAL A 266 0.58 -26.60 25.14
C VAL A 266 0.20 -25.23 24.54
N VAL A 267 0.66 -24.14 25.16
CA VAL A 267 0.49 -22.77 24.64
C VAL A 267 1.82 -22.04 24.78
N GLU A 268 2.38 -21.57 23.66
CA GLU A 268 3.50 -20.62 23.65
C GLU A 268 3.08 -19.26 23.09
N GLU A 269 3.69 -18.20 23.62
CA GLU A 269 3.20 -16.83 23.49
C GLU A 269 3.72 -16.11 22.23
N GLN A 270 2.83 -15.53 21.43
CA GLN A 270 3.22 -14.54 20.40
C GLN A 270 2.87 -13.11 20.82
N GLN A 271 3.89 -12.38 21.27
CA GLN A 271 3.80 -10.94 21.57
C GLN A 271 3.53 -10.14 20.27
N ARG A 272 2.55 -9.24 20.28
CA ARG A 272 2.14 -8.48 19.08
C ARG A 272 2.93 -7.19 18.91
N SER A 273 3.76 -7.13 17.87
CA SER A 273 4.48 -5.92 17.43
C SER A 273 3.62 -5.00 16.54
N ARG A 274 4.24 -3.95 15.94
CA ARG A 274 3.57 -3.01 15.01
C ARG A 274 3.90 -3.32 13.54
N ARG A 275 2.88 -3.16 12.70
CA ARG A 275 2.94 -3.32 11.24
C ARG A 275 3.79 -2.23 10.60
N GLY A 276 4.90 -2.61 9.99
CA GLY A 276 5.68 -1.76 9.09
C GLY A 276 5.05 -1.60 7.70
N SER A 277 5.66 -0.76 6.88
CA SER A 277 5.25 -0.51 5.50
C SER A 277 5.68 -1.64 4.55
N GLY A 278 4.72 -2.25 3.86
CA GLY A 278 4.97 -3.26 2.81
C GLY A 278 3.66 -3.89 2.35
N ARG A 279 3.73 -4.77 1.34
CA ARG A 279 2.63 -5.71 1.04
C ARG A 279 2.79 -6.87 2.04
N PRO A 280 1.77 -7.24 2.84
CA PRO A 280 1.91 -8.29 3.84
C PRO A 280 2.23 -9.64 3.19
N LYS A 281 3.17 -10.40 3.76
CA LYS A 281 3.41 -11.81 3.40
C LYS A 281 2.18 -12.63 3.81
N LEU A 282 1.85 -13.64 3.00
CA LEU A 282 0.84 -14.64 3.34
C LEU A 282 1.58 -15.88 3.86
N VAL A 283 1.20 -16.35 5.03
CA VAL A 283 1.83 -17.52 5.68
C VAL A 283 0.74 -18.56 5.96
N ARG A 284 1.00 -19.82 5.61
CA ARG A 284 0.13 -20.95 5.98
C ARG A 284 0.51 -21.42 7.38
N THR A 285 -0.48 -21.85 8.15
CA THR A 285 -0.32 -22.21 9.58
C THR A 285 -0.65 -23.67 9.85
N GLY A 286 -0.36 -24.56 8.89
CA GLY A 286 -0.65 -26.01 8.94
C GLY A 286 -2.14 -26.38 8.83
N ALA A 287 -2.99 -25.75 9.64
CA ALA A 287 -4.41 -26.06 9.75
C ALA A 287 -5.23 -25.75 8.47
N PRO A 288 -6.32 -26.50 8.19
CA PRO A 288 -7.25 -26.21 7.09
C PRO A 288 -7.90 -24.83 7.26
N GLY A 289 -7.55 -23.87 6.40
CA GLY A 289 -8.11 -22.53 6.49
C GLY A 289 -7.42 -21.46 5.65
N ARG A 290 -7.95 -20.24 5.74
CA ARG A 290 -7.51 -19.08 4.96
C ARG A 290 -6.17 -18.54 5.47
N SER A 291 -5.15 -18.56 4.61
CA SER A 291 -3.77 -18.09 4.87
C SER A 291 -3.68 -16.80 5.70
N LYS A 292 -2.92 -16.83 6.80
CA LYS A 292 -2.73 -15.73 7.75
C LYS A 292 -1.89 -14.61 7.12
N LYS A 293 -2.31 -13.35 7.27
CA LYS A 293 -1.54 -12.18 6.81
C LYS A 293 -0.53 -11.77 7.87
N VAL A 294 0.75 -11.99 7.58
CA VAL A 294 1.88 -11.53 8.38
C VAL A 294 2.36 -10.20 7.80
N TYR A 295 2.66 -9.24 8.67
CA TYR A 295 3.11 -7.91 8.29
C TYR A 295 4.59 -7.80 8.60
N ASN A 296 5.35 -7.02 7.83
CA ASN A 296 6.75 -6.73 8.16
C ASN A 296 6.80 -6.08 9.55
N GLU A 297 7.65 -6.61 10.42
CA GLU A 297 7.83 -6.09 11.78
C GLU A 297 9.03 -5.13 11.80
N ILE A 298 9.03 -4.18 12.73
CA ILE A 298 10.12 -3.21 12.90
C ILE A 298 10.70 -3.41 14.31
N PRO A 299 12.04 -3.52 14.48
CA PRO A 299 12.66 -3.52 15.81
C PRO A 299 12.25 -2.31 16.65
N GLN A 300 12.15 -2.48 17.97
CA GLN A 300 11.82 -1.38 18.87
C GLN A 300 12.99 -0.42 19.11
N GLU A 301 13.18 0.52 18.19
CA GLU A 301 13.73 1.84 18.56
C GLU A 301 12.64 2.72 19.22
N GLU A 302 13.05 3.68 20.05
CA GLU A 302 12.19 4.34 21.05
C GLU A 302 11.19 5.41 20.50
N GLU A 303 10.33 5.08 19.54
CA GLU A 303 9.23 5.97 19.11
C GLU A 303 7.96 5.78 19.98
N ALA A 304 7.98 6.41 21.17
CA ALA A 304 6.81 6.56 22.04
C ALA A 304 5.58 7.10 21.28
N ASN A 305 4.40 6.51 21.50
CA ASN A 305 3.21 6.81 20.70
C ASN A 305 1.92 6.80 21.54
N ASN A 306 1.17 7.91 21.46
CA ASN A 306 -0.25 8.09 21.78
C ASN A 306 -0.74 7.97 23.24
N THR A 307 0.13 7.87 24.24
CA THR A 307 -0.22 8.24 25.65
C THR A 307 0.40 9.57 26.11
N ASP A 308 1.31 10.15 25.32
CA ASP A 308 2.19 11.24 25.77
C ASP A 308 1.54 12.64 25.84
N PHE A 309 0.29 12.80 25.37
CA PHE A 309 -0.45 14.07 25.49
C PHE A 309 -0.71 14.49 26.95
N VAL A 310 -0.57 13.56 27.91
CA VAL A 310 -0.64 13.85 29.35
C VAL A 310 0.71 14.32 29.93
N LEU A 311 1.83 14.01 29.25
CA LEU A 311 3.19 14.13 29.77
C LEU A 311 3.92 15.43 29.36
N THR A 312 3.58 16.06 28.24
CA THR A 312 4.24 17.33 27.82
C THR A 312 3.95 18.51 28.76
N CYS A 313 2.89 18.44 29.58
CA CYS A 313 2.57 19.42 30.62
C CYS A 313 3.00 19.00 32.05
N ALA A 314 3.85 17.98 32.20
CA ALA A 314 4.22 17.44 33.50
C ALA A 314 5.42 18.17 34.13
N VAL A 315 5.24 18.71 35.34
CA VAL A 315 6.31 19.40 36.09
C VAL A 315 7.35 18.36 36.57
N PRO A 316 8.65 18.54 36.30
CA PRO A 316 9.69 17.63 36.77
C PRO A 316 9.72 17.55 38.31
N MET A 317 9.66 16.35 38.87
CA MET A 317 9.59 16.12 40.33
C MET A 317 10.74 16.79 41.11
N LYS A 318 11.95 16.84 40.53
CA LYS A 318 13.09 17.55 41.11
C LYS A 318 12.84 19.06 41.20
N GLN A 319 12.33 19.68 40.13
CA GLN A 319 12.01 21.11 40.09
C GLN A 319 10.85 21.45 41.02
N ALA A 320 9.81 20.60 41.07
CA ALA A 320 8.66 20.76 41.96
C ALA A 320 9.07 20.77 43.45
N LEU A 321 10.01 19.90 43.85
CA LEU A 321 10.48 19.76 45.23
C LEU A 321 11.61 20.72 45.63
N THR A 322 12.22 21.44 44.67
CA THR A 322 13.22 22.51 44.95
C THR A 322 12.69 23.93 44.73
N GLY A 323 11.47 24.08 44.18
CA GLY A 323 10.83 25.39 43.99
C GLY A 323 10.23 25.97 45.27
N PRO A 324 9.81 27.25 45.27
CA PRO A 324 9.11 27.86 46.40
C PRO A 324 7.80 27.12 46.75
N ASP A 325 7.20 26.49 45.75
CA ASP A 325 5.95 25.72 45.83
C ASP A 325 6.08 24.33 46.47
N ALA A 326 7.27 23.92 46.92
CA ALA A 326 7.57 22.53 47.27
C ALA A 326 6.63 21.93 48.33
N GLY A 327 6.16 22.73 49.30
CA GLY A 327 5.21 22.29 50.32
C GLY A 327 3.82 21.94 49.77
N GLU A 328 3.34 22.69 48.78
CA GLU A 328 2.05 22.38 48.13
C GLU A 328 2.15 21.20 47.17
N TRP A 329 3.28 21.04 46.47
CA TRP A 329 3.54 19.83 45.66
C TRP A 329 3.61 18.57 46.53
N LEU A 330 4.26 18.67 47.69
CA LEU A 330 4.35 17.60 48.68
C LEU A 330 2.96 17.25 49.24
N SER A 331 2.15 18.24 49.62
CA SER A 331 0.75 18.07 50.03
C SER A 331 -0.07 17.34 48.95
N ALA A 332 0.07 17.74 47.67
CA ALA A 332 -0.62 17.07 46.56
C ALA A 332 -0.15 15.62 46.33
N MET A 333 1.12 15.29 46.58
CA MET A 333 1.62 13.89 46.58
C MET A 333 1.05 13.09 47.74
N VAL A 334 1.00 13.68 48.94
CA VAL A 334 0.45 13.07 50.16
C VAL A 334 -1.03 12.74 49.98
N GLU A 335 -1.83 13.62 49.37
CA GLU A 335 -3.27 13.38 49.15
C GLU A 335 -3.54 12.22 48.16
N GLU A 336 -2.76 12.13 47.07
CA GLU A 336 -2.81 10.96 46.17
C GLU A 336 -2.45 9.67 46.93
N MET A 337 -1.40 9.71 47.76
CA MET A 337 -0.98 8.58 48.60
C MET A 337 -2.03 8.21 49.67
N LYS A 338 -2.74 9.17 50.27
CA LYS A 338 -3.88 8.91 51.16
C LYS A 338 -5.00 8.17 50.41
N SER A 339 -5.31 8.57 49.19
CA SER A 339 -6.33 7.92 48.38
C SER A 339 -5.97 6.47 48.01
N ILE A 340 -4.69 6.22 47.71
CA ILE A 340 -4.16 4.87 47.45
C ILE A 340 -4.28 3.96 48.69
N LEU A 341 -3.96 4.47 49.89
CA LEU A 341 -4.08 3.76 51.17
C LEU A 341 -5.53 3.57 51.63
N LYS A 342 -6.42 4.52 51.32
CA LYS A 342 -7.87 4.38 51.54
C LYS A 342 -8.44 3.20 50.75
N ASN A 343 -7.99 3.02 49.50
CA ASN A 343 -8.50 2.02 48.56
C ASN A 343 -7.84 0.62 48.64
N ASP A 344 -6.83 0.42 49.50
CA ASP A 344 -6.05 -0.82 49.63
C ASP A 344 -5.39 -1.32 48.32
N THR A 345 -4.95 -0.38 47.49
CA THR A 345 -4.45 -0.60 46.13
C THR A 345 -3.29 -1.60 46.02
N TRP A 346 -2.45 -1.74 47.06
CA TRP A 346 -1.32 -2.67 47.08
C TRP A 346 -0.99 -3.18 48.49
N LYS A 347 -0.18 -4.25 48.56
CA LYS A 347 0.51 -4.73 49.77
C LYS A 347 2.03 -4.62 49.58
N LEU A 348 2.79 -4.28 50.62
CA LEU A 348 4.26 -4.40 50.57
C LEU A 348 4.65 -5.86 50.75
N VAL A 349 5.56 -6.34 49.91
CA VAL A 349 6.14 -7.68 49.96
C VAL A 349 7.66 -7.62 49.85
N ASN A 350 8.35 -8.69 50.25
CA ASN A 350 9.77 -8.86 49.88
C ASN A 350 9.88 -8.86 48.35
N ARG A 351 10.99 -8.34 47.79
CA ARG A 351 11.27 -8.51 46.37
C ARG A 351 11.25 -10.00 46.00
N PRO A 352 10.40 -10.45 45.05
CA PRO A 352 10.45 -11.82 44.58
C PRO A 352 11.78 -12.07 43.87
N ARG A 353 12.27 -13.31 43.92
CA ARG A 353 13.32 -13.76 42.99
C ARG A 353 12.63 -14.10 41.68
N ASP A 354 13.32 -13.84 40.57
CA ASP A 354 12.97 -14.31 39.22
C ASP A 354 11.65 -13.76 38.61
N ILE A 355 10.95 -12.85 39.29
CA ILE A 355 9.78 -12.10 38.74
C ILE A 355 10.19 -10.65 38.42
N GLN A 356 9.79 -10.18 37.24
CA GLN A 356 10.07 -8.82 36.78
C GLN A 356 9.22 -7.78 37.55
N VAL A 357 9.88 -6.77 38.14
CA VAL A 357 9.23 -5.66 38.84
C VAL A 357 9.14 -4.44 37.92
N ILE A 358 7.96 -3.83 37.79
CA ILE A 358 7.77 -2.63 36.96
C ILE A 358 8.07 -1.34 37.74
N GLY A 359 8.64 -0.33 37.07
CA GLY A 359 8.94 0.96 37.70
C GLY A 359 7.70 1.78 38.07
N SER A 360 7.88 2.83 38.87
CA SER A 360 6.80 3.78 39.24
C SER A 360 7.28 5.24 39.22
N ARG A 361 6.37 6.16 38.89
CA ARG A 361 6.67 7.60 38.73
C ARG A 361 5.51 8.48 39.20
N MET A 362 5.83 9.52 39.98
CA MET A 362 4.91 10.63 40.22
C MET A 362 4.85 11.55 38.99
N VAL A 363 3.63 11.80 38.51
CA VAL A 363 3.33 12.78 37.46
C VAL A 363 2.63 13.97 38.11
N LEU A 364 3.18 15.17 37.88
CA LEU A 364 2.78 16.40 38.57
C LEU A 364 2.25 17.41 37.55
N ARG A 365 1.06 17.97 37.78
CA ARG A 365 0.45 18.94 36.87
C ARG A 365 -0.34 20.00 37.64
N ASN A 366 -0.21 21.26 37.22
CA ASN A 366 -1.10 22.33 37.68
C ASN A 366 -2.46 22.16 36.99
N LYS A 367 -3.55 22.21 37.77
CA LYS A 367 -4.88 22.48 37.22
C LYS A 367 -5.12 23.98 37.20
N TYR A 368 -5.70 24.44 36.09
CA TYR A 368 -6.21 25.79 35.89
C TYR A 368 -7.71 25.71 35.63
N ARG A 369 -8.44 26.77 35.98
CA ARG A 369 -9.86 26.95 35.70
C ARG A 369 -10.06 27.38 34.24
N ALA A 370 -11.31 27.40 33.78
CA ALA A 370 -11.67 27.80 32.40
C ALA A 370 -11.36 29.28 32.08
N ASP A 371 -11.11 30.12 33.08
CA ASP A 371 -10.67 31.51 32.97
C ASP A 371 -9.12 31.67 32.94
N GLY A 372 -8.37 30.56 32.95
CA GLY A 372 -6.90 30.55 33.00
C GLY A 372 -6.32 30.72 34.41
N THR A 373 -7.12 31.02 35.44
CA THR A 373 -6.63 31.15 36.82
C THR A 373 -6.25 29.79 37.41
N PHE A 374 -5.28 29.77 38.32
CA PHE A 374 -4.82 28.54 38.98
C PHE A 374 -5.92 27.93 39.86
N GLU A 375 -6.24 26.65 39.67
CA GLU A 375 -7.20 25.90 40.49
C GLU A 375 -6.51 25.25 41.70
N ARG A 376 -5.49 24.42 41.44
CA ARG A 376 -4.72 23.65 42.43
C ARG A 376 -3.60 22.85 41.78
N ARG A 377 -2.69 22.32 42.60
CA ARG A 377 -1.70 21.30 42.20
C ARG A 377 -2.35 19.92 42.20
N LYS A 378 -1.98 19.05 41.25
CA LYS A 378 -2.43 17.65 41.17
C LYS A 378 -1.22 16.75 40.93
N ALA A 379 -0.97 15.82 41.86
CA ALA A 379 -0.16 14.65 41.59
C ALA A 379 -1.05 13.51 41.05
N ARG A 380 -0.43 12.57 40.33
CA ARG A 380 -0.93 11.19 40.16
C ARG A 380 0.26 10.22 40.23
N LEU A 381 0.08 9.07 40.86
CA LEU A 381 1.05 7.98 40.76
C LEU A 381 0.78 7.17 39.50
N VAL A 382 1.83 6.91 38.71
CA VAL A 382 1.76 6.20 37.44
C VAL A 382 2.74 5.03 37.41
N ALA A 383 2.23 3.84 37.12
CA ALA A 383 3.03 2.63 36.89
C ALA A 383 3.70 2.68 35.49
N GLN A 384 4.95 2.24 35.39
CA GLN A 384 5.75 2.35 34.17
C GLN A 384 5.50 1.17 33.22
N SER A 385 4.33 1.18 32.56
CA SER A 385 3.82 0.10 31.71
C SER A 385 4.57 -0.16 30.40
N PHE A 386 5.55 0.68 30.03
CA PHE A 386 6.52 0.31 29.00
C PHE A 386 7.35 -0.91 29.42
N SER A 387 7.53 -1.14 30.74
CA SER A 387 8.18 -2.34 31.29
C SER A 387 7.27 -3.58 31.37
N GLN A 388 5.94 -3.45 31.24
CA GLN A 388 5.04 -4.61 31.23
C GLN A 388 5.17 -5.39 29.90
N LYS A 389 5.36 -6.71 29.98
CA LYS A 389 5.32 -7.65 28.85
C LYS A 389 3.93 -8.26 28.67
N PRO A 390 3.42 -8.42 27.42
CA PRO A 390 2.23 -9.22 27.15
C PRO A 390 2.40 -10.66 27.64
N GLY A 391 1.30 -11.35 27.92
CA GLY A 391 1.31 -12.71 28.45
C GLY A 391 1.58 -12.72 29.95
N ILE A 392 2.78 -12.29 30.33
CA ILE A 392 3.29 -12.27 31.71
C ILE A 392 2.57 -11.24 32.61
N HIS A 393 2.33 -10.01 32.13
CA HIS A 393 1.80 -8.91 32.97
C HIS A 393 0.41 -8.42 32.57
N PHE A 394 -0.15 -8.95 31.48
CA PHE A 394 -1.50 -8.69 30.98
C PHE A 394 -1.82 -9.63 29.82
N SER A 395 -3.08 -10.03 29.71
CA SER A 395 -3.61 -10.73 28.52
C SER A 395 -4.16 -9.74 27.48
N GLU A 396 -4.94 -8.74 27.91
CA GLU A 396 -5.66 -7.80 27.05
C GLU A 396 -5.55 -6.34 27.52
N THR A 397 -5.37 -5.41 26.57
CA THR A 397 -5.09 -3.97 26.87
C THR A 397 -6.04 -2.99 26.21
N PHE A 398 -7.20 -3.42 25.70
CA PHE A 398 -8.11 -2.52 24.99
C PHE A 398 -8.96 -1.71 25.98
N ALA A 399 -8.56 -0.47 26.24
CA ALA A 399 -9.39 0.48 26.96
C ALA A 399 -10.53 0.97 26.04
N LEU A 400 -11.77 0.59 26.35
CA LEU A 400 -12.94 1.06 25.63
C LEU A 400 -13.31 2.49 26.11
N VAL A 401 -13.54 3.39 25.15
CA VAL A 401 -13.97 4.77 25.37
C VAL A 401 -14.96 5.16 24.28
N ALA A 402 -16.00 5.93 24.62
CA ALA A 402 -16.99 6.38 23.65
C ALA A 402 -16.33 7.21 22.53
N ARG A 403 -16.71 6.96 21.28
CA ARG A 403 -16.16 7.73 20.14
C ARG A 403 -16.67 9.17 20.17
N PHE A 404 -15.87 10.12 19.70
CA PHE A 404 -16.35 11.49 19.53
C PHE A 404 -17.53 11.60 18.55
N SER A 405 -17.67 10.69 17.58
CA SER A 405 -18.87 10.60 16.74
C SER A 405 -20.11 10.21 17.56
N SER A 406 -19.99 9.28 18.51
CA SER A 406 -21.05 8.89 19.45
C SER A 406 -21.42 10.04 20.41
N ILE A 407 -20.44 10.80 20.91
CA ILE A 407 -20.68 11.99 21.76
C ILE A 407 -21.39 13.10 20.97
N ARG A 408 -21.00 13.33 19.70
CA ARG A 408 -21.67 14.28 18.80
C ARG A 408 -23.08 13.82 18.41
N LEU A 409 -23.30 12.52 18.24
CA LEU A 409 -24.62 11.92 18.03
C LEU A 409 -25.53 12.11 19.26
N VAL A 410 -25.02 11.89 20.48
CA VAL A 410 -25.74 12.21 21.72
C VAL A 410 -26.07 13.70 21.81
N ALA A 411 -25.14 14.60 21.46
CA ALA A 411 -25.40 16.04 21.43
C ALA A 411 -26.47 16.44 20.40
N SER A 412 -26.44 15.83 19.20
CA SER A 412 -27.41 16.07 18.12
C SER A 412 -28.82 15.57 18.47
N LEU A 413 -28.92 14.37 19.06
CA LEU A 413 -30.19 13.82 19.55
C LEU A 413 -30.73 14.62 20.75
N ALA A 414 -29.85 15.10 21.63
CA ALA A 414 -30.25 15.91 22.77
C ALA A 414 -30.77 17.31 22.38
N ALA A 415 -30.20 17.93 21.34
CA ALA A 415 -30.75 19.16 20.76
C ALA A 415 -32.13 18.93 20.12
N HIS A 416 -32.28 17.85 19.35
CA HIS A 416 -33.52 17.54 18.63
C HIS A 416 -34.68 17.11 19.54
N TYR A 417 -34.46 16.17 20.45
CA TYR A 417 -35.49 15.64 21.35
C TYR A 417 -35.60 16.37 22.70
N GLY A 418 -34.85 17.47 22.89
CA GLY A 418 -34.88 18.28 24.10
C GLY A 418 -34.35 17.58 25.36
N MET A 419 -33.45 16.60 25.20
CA MET A 419 -32.83 15.91 26.34
C MET A 419 -31.87 16.85 27.07
N LYS A 420 -31.91 16.86 28.41
CA LYS A 420 -30.87 17.53 29.21
C LYS A 420 -29.70 16.57 29.41
N ILE A 421 -28.48 17.05 29.17
CA ILE A 421 -27.25 16.26 29.34
C ILE A 421 -26.62 16.62 30.69
N LYS A 422 -26.60 15.66 31.63
CA LYS A 422 -25.88 15.77 32.90
C LYS A 422 -24.52 15.07 32.84
N GLN A 423 -23.57 15.53 33.65
CA GLN A 423 -22.20 15.04 33.69
C GLN A 423 -21.83 14.56 35.11
N PHE A 424 -21.28 13.35 35.20
CA PHE A 424 -20.80 12.74 36.45
C PHE A 424 -19.32 12.35 36.31
N ASP A 425 -18.53 12.61 37.36
CA ASP A 425 -17.08 12.36 37.45
C ASP A 425 -16.83 11.29 38.53
N VAL A 426 -16.29 10.13 38.15
CA VAL A 426 -16.02 9.02 39.09
C VAL A 426 -14.65 9.21 39.71
N LYS A 427 -14.60 9.53 41.01
CA LYS A 427 -13.31 9.69 41.70
C LYS A 427 -12.54 8.38 41.69
N THR A 428 -11.25 8.51 41.36
CA THR A 428 -10.28 7.42 41.35
C THR A 428 -10.76 6.15 40.63
N ALA A 429 -11.46 6.31 39.50
CA ALA A 429 -12.00 5.24 38.64
C ALA A 429 -11.20 3.91 38.69
N TYR A 430 -9.90 3.95 38.35
CA TYR A 430 -9.04 2.76 38.31
C TYR A 430 -8.80 2.07 39.67
N LEU A 431 -8.90 2.78 40.81
CA LEU A 431 -8.76 2.20 42.16
C LEU A 431 -10.02 1.47 42.66
N ASN A 432 -11.11 1.45 41.88
CA ASN A 432 -12.38 0.81 42.23
C ASN A 432 -12.51 -0.65 41.73
N GLU A 433 -11.50 -1.17 41.04
CA GLU A 433 -11.46 -2.53 40.49
C GLU A 433 -10.23 -3.30 41.01
N GLU A 434 -10.41 -4.60 41.21
CA GLU A 434 -9.38 -5.53 41.68
C GLU A 434 -8.70 -6.18 40.47
N LEU A 435 -7.37 -6.26 40.53
CA LEU A 435 -6.53 -6.68 39.41
C LEU A 435 -6.48 -8.21 39.37
N GLU A 436 -6.79 -8.79 38.21
CA GLU A 436 -6.78 -10.25 38.00
C GLU A 436 -5.33 -10.80 37.90
N GLU A 437 -4.34 -9.98 37.51
CA GLU A 437 -2.94 -10.39 37.37
C GLU A 437 -2.03 -9.94 38.56
N GLU A 438 -1.08 -10.79 39.00
CA GLU A 438 -0.11 -10.43 40.05
C GLU A 438 1.00 -9.50 39.53
N ILE A 439 0.82 -8.17 39.67
CA ILE A 439 1.82 -7.17 39.27
C ILE A 439 2.64 -6.64 40.46
N PHE A 440 3.96 -6.81 40.37
CA PHE A 440 4.93 -6.24 41.31
C PHE A 440 5.47 -4.91 40.78
N MET A 441 5.37 -3.85 41.57
CA MET A 441 5.77 -2.47 41.22
C MET A 441 6.79 -1.93 42.23
N GLU A 442 7.80 -1.18 41.75
CA GLU A 442 8.74 -0.47 42.61
C GLU A 442 8.04 0.57 43.50
N ALA A 443 8.45 0.66 44.75
CA ALA A 443 7.94 1.63 45.70
C ALA A 443 8.17 3.08 45.20
N PRO A 444 7.17 3.98 45.26
CA PRO A 444 7.30 5.32 44.70
C PRO A 444 8.40 6.12 45.43
N LYS A 445 9.24 6.82 44.66
CA LYS A 445 10.35 7.62 45.20
C LYS A 445 9.81 8.68 46.17
N GLY A 446 10.21 8.58 47.44
CA GLY A 446 9.69 9.41 48.54
C GLY A 446 8.68 8.73 49.47
N LEU A 447 8.31 7.45 49.23
CA LEU A 447 7.30 6.71 50.00
C LEU A 447 7.43 6.86 51.52
N GLU A 448 8.63 6.73 52.08
CA GLU A 448 8.87 6.84 53.52
C GLU A 448 8.42 8.19 54.09
N LYS A 449 8.70 9.29 53.37
CA LYS A 449 8.30 10.65 53.75
C LYS A 449 6.79 10.82 53.68
N PHE A 450 6.16 10.34 52.60
CA PHE A 450 4.69 10.39 52.45
C PHE A 450 3.99 9.58 53.55
N LEU A 451 4.48 8.38 53.87
CA LEU A 451 3.92 7.56 54.96
C LEU A 451 4.11 8.21 56.33
N GLY A 452 5.23 8.89 56.57
CA GLY A 452 5.45 9.71 57.76
C GLY A 452 4.40 10.80 57.92
N GLU A 453 4.27 11.70 56.94
CA GLU A 453 3.32 12.82 56.95
C GLU A 453 1.86 12.36 57.03
N ILE A 454 1.50 11.22 56.42
CA ILE A 454 0.18 10.60 56.61
C ILE A 454 0.03 10.06 58.04
N SER A 455 1.04 9.40 58.61
CA SER A 455 0.99 8.83 59.96
C SER A 455 0.85 9.89 61.08
N GLU A 456 1.34 11.09 60.82
CA GLU A 456 1.24 12.25 61.72
C GLU A 456 -0.10 12.98 61.51
N SER A 457 -0.47 13.31 60.27
CA SER A 457 -1.70 14.06 59.98
C SER A 457 -3.01 13.28 60.20
N GLU A 458 -2.99 11.94 60.04
CA GLU A 458 -4.17 11.08 60.24
C GLU A 458 -4.26 10.51 61.67
N GLY A 459 -3.20 10.63 62.48
CA GLY A 459 -3.18 10.16 63.87
C GLY A 459 -3.55 8.68 64.03
N ASN A 460 -4.78 8.42 64.51
CA ASN A 460 -5.33 7.09 64.76
C ASN A 460 -6.46 6.69 63.78
N SER A 461 -6.65 7.42 62.67
CA SER A 461 -7.58 6.99 61.60
C SER A 461 -7.16 5.63 61.03
N SER A 462 -8.08 4.92 60.36
CA SER A 462 -7.76 3.65 59.68
C SER A 462 -6.63 3.82 58.65
N THR A 463 -6.61 4.95 57.93
CA THR A 463 -5.53 5.33 57.00
C THR A 463 -4.21 5.61 57.74
N GLY A 464 -4.25 6.34 58.86
CA GLY A 464 -3.07 6.62 59.68
C GLY A 464 -2.44 5.35 60.28
N LEU A 465 -3.26 4.41 60.76
CA LEU A 465 -2.82 3.11 61.27
C LEU A 465 -2.24 2.21 60.16
N LYS A 466 -2.83 2.21 58.95
CA LYS A 466 -2.25 1.56 57.77
C LYS A 466 -0.89 2.15 57.41
N ALA A 467 -0.76 3.49 57.39
CA ALA A 467 0.50 4.17 57.09
C ALA A 467 1.60 3.82 58.10
N LYS A 468 1.29 3.80 59.41
CA LYS A 468 2.23 3.40 60.47
C LYS A 468 2.75 1.97 60.29
N ARG A 469 1.87 1.02 59.95
CA ARG A 469 2.26 -0.38 59.68
C ARG A 469 3.12 -0.48 58.42
N MET A 470 2.69 0.13 57.31
CA MET A 470 3.42 0.09 56.04
C MET A 470 4.81 0.74 56.16
N LEU A 471 4.95 1.82 56.94
CA LEU A 471 6.24 2.46 57.25
C LEU A 471 7.17 1.54 58.04
N GLN A 472 6.65 0.81 59.03
CA GLN A 472 7.42 -0.19 59.78
C GLN A 472 7.80 -1.42 58.94
N GLU A 473 7.02 -1.76 57.91
CA GLU A 473 7.34 -2.85 56.98
C GLU A 473 8.35 -2.44 55.91
N PHE A 474 8.24 -1.22 55.38
CA PHE A 474 9.19 -0.66 54.40
C PHE A 474 10.61 -0.57 54.97
N ARG A 475 10.76 -0.23 56.26
CA ARG A 475 12.05 -0.19 56.96
C ARG A 475 12.72 -1.55 57.24
N LYS A 476 12.07 -2.68 56.92
CA LYS A 476 12.59 -4.04 57.22
C LYS A 476 13.39 -4.69 56.08
N GLY A 477 13.71 -3.97 55.01
CA GLY A 477 14.56 -4.46 53.91
C GLY A 477 14.13 -3.92 52.55
N ASP A 478 14.57 -4.57 51.48
CA ASP A 478 14.10 -4.29 50.11
C ASP A 478 12.66 -4.78 49.93
N LYS A 479 11.77 -3.86 49.56
CA LYS A 479 10.31 -4.06 49.50
C LYS A 479 9.72 -3.49 48.22
N VAL A 480 8.84 -4.27 47.60
CA VAL A 480 8.08 -3.88 46.41
C VAL A 480 6.58 -3.88 46.70
N CYS A 481 5.82 -3.11 45.93
CA CYS A 481 4.37 -3.04 46.00
C CYS A 481 3.76 -4.12 45.10
N LEU A 482 3.20 -5.19 45.67
CA LEU A 482 2.34 -6.10 44.91
C LEU A 482 0.94 -5.48 44.83
N LEU A 483 0.55 -5.09 43.61
CA LEU A 483 -0.71 -4.45 43.31
C LEU A 483 -1.86 -5.44 43.51
N LYS A 484 -2.93 -4.96 44.15
CA LYS A 484 -4.23 -5.65 44.28
C LYS A 484 -5.29 -5.06 43.37
N LYS A 485 -5.06 -3.85 42.90
CA LYS A 485 -6.02 -3.04 42.14
C LYS A 485 -5.31 -2.30 41.01
N SER A 486 -6.08 -1.98 39.98
CA SER A 486 -5.61 -1.22 38.84
C SER A 486 -5.06 0.16 39.23
N LEU A 487 -4.07 0.64 38.48
CA LEU A 487 -3.38 1.92 38.67
C LEU A 487 -3.25 2.67 37.34
N TYR A 488 -3.19 3.99 37.41
CA TYR A 488 -2.84 4.81 36.25
C TYR A 488 -1.49 4.34 35.67
N GLY A 489 -1.42 4.23 34.35
CA GLY A 489 -0.25 3.74 33.62
C GLY A 489 -0.37 2.28 33.16
N LEU A 490 -0.91 1.37 33.98
CA LEU A 490 -1.01 -0.05 33.62
C LEU A 490 -1.77 -0.26 32.30
N ARG A 491 -1.33 -1.18 31.44
CA ARG A 491 -1.92 -1.35 30.10
C ARG A 491 -3.36 -1.89 30.13
N GLN A 492 -3.71 -2.70 31.13
CA GLN A 492 -5.07 -3.21 31.33
C GLN A 492 -6.03 -2.19 31.99
N ALA A 493 -5.53 -1.10 32.61
CA ALA A 493 -6.30 -0.30 33.56
C ALA A 493 -7.65 0.23 33.07
N GLY A 494 -7.73 0.64 31.79
CA GLY A 494 -8.96 1.10 31.17
C GLY A 494 -9.95 -0.02 30.82
N ARG A 495 -9.45 -1.21 30.44
CA ARG A 495 -10.27 -2.42 30.23
C ARG A 495 -10.88 -2.86 31.54
N SER A 496 -10.04 -3.03 32.55
CA SER A 496 -10.35 -3.29 33.96
C SER A 496 -11.51 -2.44 34.48
N TRP A 497 -11.34 -1.12 34.47
CA TRP A 497 -12.36 -0.18 34.91
C TRP A 497 -13.66 -0.25 34.09
N TYR A 498 -13.55 -0.31 32.75
CA TYR A 498 -14.74 -0.48 31.90
C TYR A 498 -15.49 -1.79 32.23
N CYS A 499 -14.79 -2.90 32.48
CA CYS A 499 -15.41 -4.17 32.82
C CYS A 499 -16.16 -4.10 34.15
N LYS A 500 -15.60 -3.44 35.18
CA LYS A 500 -16.29 -3.18 36.45
C LYS A 500 -17.53 -2.31 36.25
N LEU A 501 -17.41 -1.19 35.53
CA LEU A 501 -18.51 -0.26 35.29
C LEU A 501 -19.63 -0.87 34.42
N ASN A 502 -19.28 -1.67 33.41
CA ASN A 502 -20.21 -2.41 32.55
C ASN A 502 -20.98 -3.48 33.34
N LYS A 503 -20.28 -4.28 34.18
CA LYS A 503 -20.92 -5.22 35.12
C LYS A 503 -21.90 -4.49 36.04
N THR A 504 -21.49 -3.36 36.64
CA THR A 504 -22.39 -2.53 37.46
C THR A 504 -23.60 -2.03 36.66
N LEU A 505 -23.41 -1.40 35.50
CA LEU A 505 -24.51 -0.82 34.71
C LEU A 505 -25.53 -1.88 34.28
N LYS A 506 -25.09 -3.04 33.78
CA LYS A 506 -25.99 -4.13 33.38
C LYS A 506 -26.89 -4.61 34.53
N ASN A 507 -26.36 -4.68 35.76
CA ASN A 507 -27.11 -5.17 36.93
C ASN A 507 -28.32 -4.28 37.30
N TYR A 508 -28.39 -3.03 36.83
CA TYR A 508 -29.52 -2.12 37.07
C TYR A 508 -30.35 -1.81 35.81
N GLY A 509 -30.10 -2.50 34.68
CA GLY A 509 -30.93 -2.41 33.47
C GLY A 509 -30.35 -1.70 32.22
N PRO A 510 -29.42 -0.73 32.30
CA PRO A 510 -28.74 -0.19 31.12
C PRO A 510 -28.07 -1.26 30.22
N ILE A 511 -28.38 -1.23 28.92
CA ILE A 511 -27.84 -2.17 27.92
C ILE A 511 -26.80 -1.44 27.05
N PRO A 512 -25.55 -1.94 26.90
CA PRO A 512 -24.57 -1.35 25.97
C PRO A 512 -25.01 -1.55 24.52
N THR A 513 -24.76 -0.56 23.66
CA THR A 513 -25.07 -0.66 22.23
C THR A 513 -24.02 -1.47 21.48
N ALA A 514 -24.44 -2.18 20.44
CA ALA A 514 -23.60 -2.94 19.52
C ALA A 514 -22.78 -2.01 18.61
N SER A 515 -23.29 -0.81 18.30
CA SER A 515 -22.56 0.20 17.52
C SER A 515 -21.40 0.84 18.29
N ASP A 516 -21.63 1.27 19.54
CA ASP A 516 -20.57 1.73 20.45
C ASP A 516 -20.78 1.15 21.86
N THR A 517 -19.91 0.22 22.26
CA THR A 517 -20.01 -0.47 23.57
C THR A 517 -19.83 0.46 24.78
N CYS A 518 -19.38 1.71 24.58
CA CYS A 518 -19.33 2.74 25.61
C CYS A 518 -20.52 3.71 25.60
N LEU A 519 -21.49 3.51 24.69
CA LEU A 519 -22.83 4.08 24.82
C LEU A 519 -23.79 3.00 25.32
N PHE A 520 -24.47 3.25 26.44
CA PHE A 520 -25.53 2.40 26.96
C PHE A 520 -26.88 3.10 26.76
N ARG A 521 -27.95 2.32 26.57
CA ARG A 521 -29.33 2.81 26.49
C ARG A 521 -30.24 2.19 27.56
N ILE A 522 -31.23 2.96 27.98
CA ILE A 522 -32.45 2.48 28.66
C ILE A 522 -33.63 2.91 27.80
N GLY A 523 -34.46 1.95 27.36
CA GLY A 523 -35.54 2.20 26.40
C GLY A 523 -35.06 2.38 24.95
N SER A 524 -35.89 3.04 24.14
CA SER A 524 -35.70 3.29 22.70
C SER A 524 -36.62 4.41 22.24
N GLY A 525 -36.27 5.09 21.15
CA GLY A 525 -37.03 6.21 20.60
C GLY A 525 -37.02 7.43 21.51
N GLU A 526 -38.11 8.20 21.51
CA GLU A 526 -38.19 9.48 22.22
C GLU A 526 -37.99 9.40 23.75
N ASP A 527 -38.28 8.25 24.37
CA ASP A 527 -38.11 8.00 25.81
C ASP A 527 -36.74 7.39 26.17
N VAL A 528 -35.84 7.23 25.19
CA VAL A 528 -34.51 6.66 25.42
C VAL A 528 -33.69 7.53 26.37
N THR A 529 -32.97 6.88 27.28
CA THR A 529 -31.92 7.52 28.08
C THR A 529 -30.58 6.95 27.66
N LEU A 530 -29.68 7.84 27.24
CA LEU A 530 -28.35 7.51 26.73
C LEU A 530 -27.30 7.80 27.79
N ILE A 531 -26.38 6.85 28.01
CA ILE A 531 -25.28 6.94 28.97
C ILE A 531 -23.97 6.73 28.20
N ALA A 532 -23.22 7.79 27.95
CA ALA A 532 -21.93 7.74 27.26
C ALA A 532 -20.77 7.75 28.27
N ILE A 533 -19.84 6.80 28.12
CA ILE A 533 -18.74 6.56 29.06
C ILE A 533 -17.40 6.91 28.42
N TYR A 534 -16.62 7.76 29.09
CA TYR A 534 -15.24 8.03 28.73
C TYR A 534 -14.37 8.07 29.99
N VAL A 535 -13.74 6.93 30.31
CA VAL A 535 -12.82 6.78 31.45
C VAL A 535 -13.46 7.21 32.79
N ASP A 536 -13.01 8.31 33.41
CA ASP A 536 -13.55 8.86 34.65
C ASP A 536 -14.81 9.73 34.44
N GLU A 537 -15.15 10.14 33.22
CA GLU A 537 -16.36 10.94 32.91
C GLU A 537 -17.52 10.09 32.34
N ILE A 538 -18.73 10.35 32.84
CA ILE A 538 -19.99 9.75 32.36
C ILE A 538 -20.97 10.88 32.01
N LEU A 539 -21.47 10.88 30.77
CA LEU A 539 -22.54 11.77 30.31
C LEU A 539 -23.87 11.01 30.27
N VAL A 540 -24.93 11.58 30.84
CA VAL A 540 -26.27 11.01 30.78
C VAL A 540 -27.22 12.01 30.13
N ALA A 541 -27.80 11.62 29.00
CA ALA A 541 -28.81 12.40 28.27
C ALA A 541 -30.18 11.72 28.40
N SER A 542 -31.18 12.48 28.87
CA SER A 542 -32.58 12.03 28.91
C SER A 542 -33.55 13.21 28.87
N ARG A 543 -34.80 12.93 28.49
CA ARG A 543 -35.95 13.83 28.72
C ARG A 543 -36.45 13.73 30.17
N ASP A 544 -36.30 12.56 30.81
CA ASP A 544 -36.74 12.35 32.19
C ASP A 544 -35.63 12.58 33.22
N LEU A 545 -35.75 13.68 33.96
CA LEU A 545 -34.83 14.04 35.05
C LEU A 545 -34.92 13.08 36.25
N LYS A 546 -36.00 12.31 36.41
CA LYS A 546 -36.11 11.27 37.45
C LYS A 546 -35.18 10.12 37.13
N ARG A 547 -35.25 9.55 35.92
CA ARG A 547 -34.34 8.50 35.44
C ARG A 547 -32.86 8.91 35.52
N ILE A 548 -32.52 10.17 35.20
CA ILE A 548 -31.14 10.67 35.43
C ILE A 548 -30.78 10.65 36.93
N SER A 549 -31.70 11.07 37.81
CA SER A 549 -31.50 11.06 39.27
C SER A 549 -31.37 9.64 39.85
N GLU A 550 -32.05 8.66 39.24
CA GLU A 550 -31.95 7.24 39.59
C GLU A 550 -30.61 6.65 39.14
N ILE A 551 -30.16 6.92 37.91
CA ILE A 551 -28.83 6.57 37.42
C ILE A 551 -27.73 7.18 38.31
N ARG A 552 -27.90 8.44 38.73
CA ARG A 552 -26.98 9.11 39.66
C ARG A 552 -26.95 8.40 41.02
N ARG A 553 -28.10 8.02 41.59
CA ARG A 553 -28.19 7.28 42.86
C ARG A 553 -27.54 5.90 42.76
N MET A 554 -27.80 5.18 41.67
CA MET A 554 -27.21 3.88 41.33
C MET A 554 -25.67 3.96 41.25
N LEU A 555 -25.13 4.96 40.55
CA LEU A 555 -23.67 5.15 40.47
C LEU A 555 -23.06 5.56 41.81
N ALA A 556 -23.77 6.35 42.63
CA ALA A 556 -23.33 6.78 43.96
C ALA A 556 -23.37 5.68 45.03
N ASP A 557 -24.18 4.64 44.84
CA ASP A 557 -24.24 3.45 45.70
C ASP A 557 -22.97 2.59 45.58
N GLN A 558 -22.40 2.53 44.36
CA GLN A 558 -21.27 1.66 44.02
C GLN A 558 -19.93 2.39 43.91
N PHE A 559 -19.91 3.70 43.66
CA PHE A 559 -18.70 4.49 43.41
C PHE A 559 -18.77 5.89 44.04
N GLU A 560 -17.62 6.46 44.45
CA GLU A 560 -17.54 7.84 44.97
C GLU A 560 -17.64 8.86 43.83
N ILE A 561 -18.85 9.11 43.32
CA ILE A 561 -19.08 10.05 42.23
C ILE A 561 -19.13 11.53 42.68
N LYS A 562 -18.78 12.42 41.75
CA LYS A 562 -19.03 13.85 41.83
C LYS A 562 -20.06 14.24 40.76
N ASP A 563 -21.13 14.90 41.19
CA ASP A 563 -22.08 15.55 40.30
C ASP A 563 -21.49 16.88 39.79
N LEU A 564 -21.52 17.10 38.48
CA LEU A 564 -21.08 18.35 37.83
C LEU A 564 -22.26 19.17 37.28
N GLY A 565 -23.49 18.67 37.40
CA GLY A 565 -24.70 19.29 36.87
C GLY A 565 -24.82 19.13 35.36
N ASP A 566 -25.40 20.14 34.70
CA ASP A 566 -25.50 20.22 33.25
C ASP A 566 -24.10 20.28 32.61
N VAL A 567 -23.92 19.56 31.49
CA VAL A 567 -22.62 19.49 30.81
C VAL A 567 -22.15 20.89 30.38
N LYS A 568 -20.91 21.22 30.78
CA LYS A 568 -20.24 22.49 30.45
C LYS A 568 -18.83 22.27 29.90
N HIS A 569 -18.11 21.30 30.45
CA HIS A 569 -16.77 20.93 29.99
C HIS A 569 -16.58 19.42 30.15
N CYS A 570 -16.57 18.66 29.06
CA CYS A 570 -16.29 17.21 29.05
C CYS A 570 -15.21 16.95 28.00
N LEU A 571 -14.20 16.16 28.33
CA LEU A 571 -13.04 15.85 27.46
C LEU A 571 -12.28 17.08 26.92
N GLY A 572 -12.32 18.22 27.61
CA GLY A 572 -11.75 19.46 27.07
C GLY A 572 -12.48 19.98 25.82
N VAL A 573 -13.75 19.59 25.67
CA VAL A 573 -14.76 20.25 24.83
C VAL A 573 -15.66 21.06 25.74
N GLU A 574 -15.85 22.33 25.40
CA GLU A 574 -16.80 23.23 26.01
C GLU A 574 -18.19 22.98 25.40
N PHE A 575 -19.20 22.83 26.25
CA PHE A 575 -20.59 22.62 25.87
C PHE A 575 -21.44 23.82 26.28
N SER A 576 -22.33 24.23 25.39
CA SER A 576 -23.43 25.15 25.69
C SER A 576 -24.74 24.52 25.27
N GLN A 577 -25.66 24.30 26.21
CA GLN A 577 -27.02 23.86 25.93
C GLN A 577 -28.00 24.99 26.25
N VAL A 578 -28.66 25.49 25.21
CA VAL A 578 -29.75 26.48 25.25
C VAL A 578 -30.97 25.82 24.62
N ASP A 579 -32.20 26.17 24.99
CA ASP A 579 -33.34 25.31 24.66
C ASP A 579 -33.54 25.07 23.15
N GLY A 580 -33.53 23.79 22.76
CA GLY A 580 -33.53 23.34 21.35
C GLY A 580 -32.17 23.34 20.63
N GLN A 581 -31.06 23.65 21.32
CA GLN A 581 -29.73 23.78 20.73
C GLN A 581 -28.62 23.22 21.64
N VAL A 582 -27.66 22.50 21.06
CA VAL A 582 -26.43 22.07 21.74
C VAL A 582 -25.23 22.47 20.89
N THR A 583 -24.31 23.23 21.49
CA THR A 583 -23.09 23.70 20.84
C THR A 583 -21.85 23.10 21.52
N MET A 584 -20.93 22.57 20.72
CA MET A 584 -19.64 22.00 21.14
C MET A 584 -18.48 22.82 20.56
N HIS A 585 -17.67 23.46 21.40
CA HIS A 585 -16.50 24.24 20.98
C HIS A 585 -15.26 23.92 21.82
N GLN A 586 -14.08 24.42 21.41
CA GLN A 586 -12.80 24.18 22.07
C GLN A 586 -11.98 25.48 22.17
N ARG A 587 -12.63 26.60 22.50
CA ARG A 587 -12.04 27.94 22.43
C ARG A 587 -10.88 28.11 23.41
N GLY A 588 -11.00 27.58 24.62
CA GLY A 588 -9.92 27.57 25.62
C GLY A 588 -8.73 26.72 25.17
N TYR A 589 -8.97 25.56 24.56
CA TYR A 589 -7.91 24.72 24.01
C TYR A 589 -7.19 25.38 22.82
N VAL A 590 -7.93 26.04 21.92
CA VAL A 590 -7.33 26.81 20.82
C VAL A 590 -6.47 27.96 21.37
N ALA A 591 -6.87 28.61 22.47
CA ALA A 591 -6.06 29.63 23.13
C ALA A 591 -4.76 29.05 23.72
N ASP A 592 -4.84 27.95 24.49
CA ASP A 592 -3.66 27.24 25.05
C ASP A 592 -2.68 26.81 23.95
N VAL A 593 -3.16 26.25 22.85
CA VAL A 593 -2.32 25.85 21.72
C VAL A 593 -1.67 27.06 21.03
N LEU A 594 -2.40 28.18 20.87
CA LEU A 594 -1.83 29.41 20.32
C LEU A 594 -0.75 30.00 21.23
N GLU A 595 -0.95 29.99 22.54
CA GLU A 595 0.02 30.49 23.52
C GLU A 595 1.27 29.60 23.56
N ARG A 596 1.09 28.28 23.69
CA ARG A 596 2.17 27.28 23.74
C ARG A 596 3.15 27.36 22.57
N PHE A 597 2.64 27.64 21.37
CA PHE A 597 3.46 27.77 20.15
C PHE A 597 3.85 29.21 19.78
N GLY A 598 3.62 30.19 20.68
CA GLY A 598 4.04 31.59 20.49
C GLY A 598 3.27 32.34 19.40
N MET A 599 2.00 31.98 19.19
CA MET A 599 1.16 32.39 18.07
C MET A 599 -0.09 33.17 18.48
N SER A 600 -0.28 33.50 19.76
CA SER A 600 -1.41 34.33 20.23
C SER A 600 -1.57 35.62 19.42
N GLU A 601 -0.49 36.37 19.19
CA GLU A 601 -0.55 37.63 18.45
C GLU A 601 -0.25 37.48 16.95
N CYS A 602 -0.49 36.29 16.38
CA CYS A 602 -0.31 36.07 14.94
C CYS A 602 -1.45 36.71 14.12
N LYS A 603 -1.11 37.32 12.97
CA LYS A 603 -2.11 37.85 12.03
C LYS A 603 -2.93 36.69 11.45
N PRO A 604 -4.28 36.71 11.52
CA PRO A 604 -5.09 35.60 11.04
C PRO A 604 -5.01 35.38 9.52
N VAL A 605 -5.60 34.28 9.02
CA VAL A 605 -5.80 34.00 7.59
C VAL A 605 -7.19 33.38 7.36
N GLY A 606 -7.71 33.49 6.14
CA GLY A 606 -9.04 32.96 5.78
C GLY A 606 -9.12 31.47 5.48
N THR A 607 -7.99 30.77 5.28
CA THR A 607 -7.98 29.32 4.97
C THR A 607 -6.87 28.56 5.73
N PRO A 608 -7.13 27.31 6.17
CA PRO A 608 -6.16 26.51 6.93
C PRO A 608 -4.95 26.07 6.09
N VAL A 609 -5.18 25.80 4.81
CA VAL A 609 -4.19 25.37 3.82
C VAL A 609 -4.04 26.43 2.74
N ASP A 610 -2.86 26.48 2.11
CA ASP A 610 -2.57 27.33 0.98
C ASP A 610 -2.75 26.55 -0.34
N LEU A 611 -3.67 26.99 -1.19
CA LEU A 611 -4.14 26.20 -2.34
C LEU A 611 -3.05 25.91 -3.39
N GLY A 612 -2.01 26.76 -3.49
CA GLY A 612 -0.87 26.56 -4.38
C GLY A 612 0.27 25.71 -3.78
N THR A 613 0.31 25.52 -2.46
CA THR A 613 1.47 24.93 -1.77
C THR A 613 1.40 23.40 -1.71
N LYS A 614 2.12 22.72 -2.61
CA LYS A 614 2.30 21.25 -2.57
C LYS A 614 3.54 20.85 -1.77
N LEU A 615 3.31 20.35 -0.55
CA LEU A 615 4.33 19.77 0.33
C LEU A 615 4.95 18.48 -0.29
N LYS A 616 6.21 18.19 0.03
CA LYS A 616 6.99 17.08 -0.53
C LYS A 616 7.91 16.43 0.50
N ARG A 617 8.09 15.11 0.39
CA ARG A 617 9.10 14.36 1.14
C ARG A 617 10.49 14.69 0.63
N ASN A 618 11.17 15.54 1.38
CA ASN A 618 12.59 15.81 1.17
C ASN A 618 13.42 14.70 1.81
N GLY A 619 14.50 14.29 1.14
CA GLY A 619 15.42 13.23 1.61
C GLY A 619 16.09 13.52 2.96
N GLU A 620 16.78 12.51 3.46
CA GLU A 620 17.42 12.33 4.79
C GLU A 620 17.53 13.56 5.71
N GLN A 621 17.22 13.35 6.98
CA GLN A 621 17.46 14.36 8.01
C GLN A 621 18.96 14.48 8.27
N THR A 622 19.55 15.57 7.78
CA THR A 622 20.85 16.06 8.28
C THR A 622 20.71 16.36 9.78
N GLU A 623 21.63 15.86 10.60
CA GLU A 623 21.55 15.91 12.08
C GLU A 623 21.38 17.33 12.67
N GLU A 624 21.84 18.36 11.94
CA GLU A 624 21.70 19.78 12.30
C GLU A 624 20.27 20.35 12.09
N GLY A 625 19.32 19.49 11.69
CA GLY A 625 17.98 19.84 11.20
C GLY A 625 16.94 20.30 12.22
N LEU A 626 17.23 21.35 13.01
CA LEU A 626 16.24 22.18 13.74
C LEU A 626 15.27 21.43 14.68
N LYS A 627 15.52 21.52 16.01
CA LYS A 627 14.63 21.02 17.09
C LYS A 627 13.30 21.79 17.20
N LEU A 628 12.46 21.71 16.17
CA LEU A 628 11.11 22.30 16.14
C LEU A 628 10.09 21.31 16.73
N PRO A 629 9.11 21.75 17.55
CA PRO A 629 8.09 20.89 18.13
C PRO A 629 6.97 20.55 17.12
N TYR A 630 7.35 20.12 15.92
CA TYR A 630 6.43 19.83 14.81
C TYR A 630 5.46 18.70 15.16
N ARG A 631 5.98 17.59 15.71
CA ARG A 631 5.17 16.43 16.14
C ARG A 631 4.16 16.81 17.22
N GLU A 632 4.52 17.66 18.18
CA GLU A 632 3.60 18.14 19.22
C GLU A 632 2.49 19.01 18.62
N LEU A 633 2.84 19.97 17.74
CA LEU A 633 1.86 20.83 17.08
C LEU A 633 0.89 20.01 16.21
N VAL A 634 1.38 19.08 15.40
CA VAL A 634 0.51 18.22 14.57
C VAL A 634 -0.37 17.33 15.45
N GLY A 635 0.12 16.84 16.60
CA GLY A 635 -0.69 16.13 17.58
C GLY A 635 -1.83 16.98 18.17
N ALA A 636 -1.52 18.20 18.62
CA ALA A 636 -2.52 19.13 19.16
C ALA A 636 -3.56 19.57 18.10
N LEU A 637 -3.13 19.80 16.85
CA LEU A 637 -4.02 20.07 15.73
C LEU A 637 -4.88 18.86 15.36
N THR A 638 -4.35 17.63 15.47
CA THR A 638 -5.12 16.39 15.25
C THR A 638 -6.25 16.26 16.26
N TYR A 639 -5.99 16.62 17.53
CA TYR A 639 -7.03 16.59 18.56
C TYR A 639 -8.20 17.53 18.24
N LEU A 640 -7.93 18.75 17.76
CA LEU A 640 -8.98 19.66 17.29
C LEU A 640 -9.71 19.07 16.08
N ALA A 641 -8.96 18.57 15.09
CA ALA A 641 -9.48 18.06 13.82
C ALA A 641 -10.46 16.88 13.99
N THR A 642 -10.19 15.95 14.91
CA THR A 642 -11.07 14.79 15.17
C THR A 642 -12.31 15.13 16.00
N THR A 643 -12.28 16.24 16.74
CA THR A 643 -13.19 16.49 17.87
C THR A 643 -14.24 17.55 17.55
N THR A 644 -13.83 18.78 17.21
CA THR A 644 -14.75 19.90 16.88
C THR A 644 -14.42 20.66 15.59
N ARG A 645 -13.24 20.46 14.98
CA ARG A 645 -12.76 21.26 13.84
C ARG A 645 -12.62 20.44 12.57
N SER A 646 -13.76 19.99 12.03
CA SER A 646 -13.82 19.26 10.75
C SER A 646 -13.13 20.02 9.62
N ASP A 647 -13.24 21.34 9.64
CA ASP A 647 -12.69 22.31 8.70
C ASP A 647 -11.16 22.31 8.56
N ILE A 648 -10.41 21.88 9.58
CA ILE A 648 -8.93 21.77 9.48
C ILE A 648 -8.45 20.37 9.08
N SER A 649 -9.35 19.37 8.99
CA SER A 649 -8.98 17.95 8.87
C SER A 649 -8.07 17.64 7.69
N PHE A 650 -8.36 18.19 6.51
CA PHE A 650 -7.52 18.03 5.32
C PHE A 650 -6.09 18.54 5.54
N GLY A 651 -5.95 19.74 6.11
CA GLY A 651 -4.64 20.35 6.37
C GLY A 651 -3.82 19.57 7.39
N VAL A 652 -4.45 19.10 8.46
CA VAL A 652 -3.78 18.30 9.50
C VAL A 652 -3.40 16.91 8.99
N SER A 653 -4.29 16.26 8.24
CA SER A 653 -4.03 14.97 7.58
C SER A 653 -2.88 15.08 6.57
N CYS A 654 -2.83 16.18 5.81
CA CYS A 654 -1.71 16.47 4.91
C CYS A 654 -0.37 16.61 5.67
N LEU A 655 -0.35 17.39 6.76
CA LEU A 655 0.83 17.57 7.61
C LEU A 655 1.32 16.26 8.26
N GLY A 656 0.39 15.41 8.73
CA GLY A 656 0.72 14.13 9.38
C GLY A 656 1.59 13.18 8.54
N GLN A 657 1.56 13.28 7.21
CA GLN A 657 2.42 12.51 6.30
C GLN A 657 3.92 12.78 6.47
N PHE A 658 4.29 13.89 7.13
CA PHE A 658 5.67 14.40 7.27
C PHE A 658 6.20 14.32 8.71
N ASN A 659 5.51 13.67 9.64
CA ASN A 659 5.91 13.56 11.06
C ASN A 659 7.34 13.01 11.28
N ASN A 660 7.90 12.26 10.34
CA ASN A 660 9.26 11.68 10.40
C ASN A 660 10.24 12.33 9.39
N CYS A 661 9.82 13.36 8.65
CA CYS A 661 10.63 14.03 7.62
C CYS A 661 10.27 15.52 7.45
N TYR A 662 9.94 16.21 8.53
CA TYR A 662 9.58 17.63 8.51
C TYR A 662 10.80 18.54 8.32
N LYS A 663 10.58 19.72 7.74
CA LYS A 663 11.57 20.78 7.49
C LYS A 663 10.86 22.14 7.64
N GLU A 664 11.56 23.26 7.44
CA GLU A 664 11.00 24.60 7.72
C GLU A 664 9.71 24.92 6.91
N GLU A 665 9.58 24.39 5.70
CA GLU A 665 8.37 24.48 4.86
C GLU A 665 7.15 23.84 5.53
N HIS A 666 7.33 22.63 6.07
CA HIS A 666 6.30 21.90 6.82
C HIS A 666 5.92 22.68 8.09
N TRP A 667 6.88 23.29 8.79
CA TRP A 667 6.62 24.15 9.96
C TRP A 667 5.89 25.46 9.60
N LYS A 668 6.20 26.07 8.44
CA LYS A 668 5.46 27.22 7.89
C LYS A 668 4.00 26.85 7.60
N ALA A 669 3.75 25.68 7.00
CA ALA A 669 2.40 25.17 6.75
C ALA A 669 1.63 24.87 8.06
N ALA A 670 2.25 24.20 9.04
CA ALA A 670 1.60 23.96 10.34
C ALA A 670 1.25 25.27 11.09
N LYS A 671 2.13 26.28 11.02
CA LYS A 671 1.83 27.62 11.55
C LYS A 671 0.73 28.37 10.77
N ARG A 672 0.44 28.02 9.50
CA ARG A 672 -0.75 28.56 8.79
C ARG A 672 -2.05 28.09 9.45
N VAL A 673 -2.12 26.81 9.84
CA VAL A 673 -3.30 26.27 10.53
C VAL A 673 -3.54 27.02 11.85
N LEU A 674 -2.48 27.34 12.61
CA LEU A 674 -2.59 28.20 13.81
C LEU A 674 -3.12 29.61 13.49
N ARG A 675 -2.64 30.25 12.41
CA ARG A 675 -3.15 31.56 11.97
C ARG A 675 -4.63 31.51 11.58
N TYR A 676 -5.07 30.41 10.96
CA TYR A 676 -6.47 30.19 10.65
C TYR A 676 -7.31 29.99 11.92
N LEU A 677 -6.84 29.17 12.86
CA LEU A 677 -7.46 28.96 14.16
C LEU A 677 -7.58 30.27 14.97
N ARG A 678 -6.59 31.16 14.94
CA ARG A 678 -6.66 32.50 15.57
C ARG A 678 -7.77 33.37 14.95
N GLY A 679 -8.01 33.27 13.65
CA GLY A 679 -9.14 33.95 12.99
C GLY A 679 -10.51 33.32 13.28
N THR A 680 -10.53 32.08 13.76
CA THR A 680 -11.74 31.25 13.86
C THR A 680 -11.95 30.64 15.26
N MET A 681 -11.41 31.28 16.31
CA MET A 681 -11.46 30.77 17.69
C MET A 681 -12.87 30.60 18.27
N GLY A 682 -13.86 31.29 17.68
CA GLY A 682 -15.28 31.20 18.06
C GLY A 682 -16.08 30.12 17.32
N MET A 683 -15.46 29.39 16.37
CA MET A 683 -16.15 28.31 15.65
C MET A 683 -16.26 27.04 16.51
N GLY A 684 -17.41 26.38 16.40
CA GLY A 684 -17.72 25.09 17.01
C GLY A 684 -18.86 24.43 16.26
N LEU A 685 -19.27 23.24 16.70
CA LEU A 685 -20.36 22.48 16.11
C LEU A 685 -21.65 22.85 16.82
N THR A 686 -22.70 23.20 16.07
CA THR A 686 -24.02 23.54 16.61
C THR A 686 -25.06 22.57 16.06
N TYR A 687 -25.76 21.87 16.95
CA TYR A 687 -26.92 21.04 16.62
C TYR A 687 -28.19 21.77 17.05
N GLY A 688 -29.21 21.78 16.20
CA GLY A 688 -30.50 22.42 16.47
C GLY A 688 -31.63 21.41 16.63
N SER A 689 -32.86 21.93 16.74
CA SER A 689 -34.08 21.14 16.85
C SER A 689 -34.58 20.56 15.52
N ASN A 690 -33.88 20.83 14.40
CA ASN A 690 -34.30 20.43 13.05
C ASN A 690 -34.35 18.90 12.90
N ALA A 691 -35.51 18.38 12.48
CA ALA A 691 -35.69 16.98 12.12
C ALA A 691 -35.06 16.66 10.76
N GLU A 692 -33.73 16.56 10.70
CA GLU A 692 -33.01 16.20 9.46
C GLU A 692 -32.38 14.81 9.54
N PRO A 693 -32.59 13.93 8.54
CA PRO A 693 -31.95 12.62 8.46
C PRO A 693 -30.46 12.73 8.13
N ILE A 694 -29.76 11.59 8.04
CA ILE A 694 -28.32 11.58 7.75
C ILE A 694 -28.07 12.14 6.34
N LYS A 695 -27.33 13.26 6.27
CA LYS A 695 -26.88 13.88 5.02
C LYS A 695 -25.36 13.78 4.90
N GLY A 696 -24.87 12.86 4.07
CA GLY A 696 -23.46 12.76 3.70
C GLY A 696 -23.11 13.73 2.58
N PHE A 697 -21.96 14.40 2.69
CA PHE A 697 -21.34 15.20 1.63
C PHE A 697 -19.93 14.65 1.36
N VAL A 698 -19.55 14.62 0.09
CA VAL A 698 -18.35 13.95 -0.41
C VAL A 698 -17.61 14.88 -1.38
N ASP A 699 -16.28 14.87 -1.31
CA ASP A 699 -15.36 15.62 -2.17
C ASP A 699 -14.02 14.86 -2.31
N THR A 700 -13.34 15.01 -3.43
CA THR A 700 -11.99 14.48 -3.66
C THR A 700 -11.17 15.39 -4.56
N ASP A 701 -9.87 15.49 -4.28
CA ASP A 701 -8.94 15.88 -5.34
C ASP A 701 -8.66 14.70 -6.29
N TRP A 702 -8.23 14.98 -7.52
CA TRP A 702 -7.76 13.97 -8.46
C TRP A 702 -6.23 13.99 -8.59
N GLY A 703 -5.60 12.97 -8.02
CA GLY A 703 -4.17 12.74 -8.07
C GLY A 703 -3.31 13.93 -7.64
N SER A 704 -3.69 14.67 -6.59
CA SER A 704 -2.98 15.89 -6.21
C SER A 704 -1.51 15.65 -5.83
N CYS A 705 -1.21 14.48 -5.24
CA CYS A 705 0.09 14.15 -4.69
C CYS A 705 1.16 13.96 -5.78
N PRO A 706 2.24 14.76 -5.80
CA PRO A 706 3.29 14.66 -6.83
C PRO A 706 4.08 13.34 -6.81
N GLU A 707 4.22 12.71 -5.64
CA GLU A 707 5.11 11.54 -5.45
C GLU A 707 4.50 10.23 -5.92
N ASN A 708 3.19 10.03 -5.70
CA ASN A 708 2.53 8.74 -5.92
C ASN A 708 1.19 8.83 -6.64
N ARG A 709 0.82 10.01 -7.17
CA ARG A 709 -0.40 10.28 -7.95
C ARG A 709 -1.72 9.89 -7.26
N ARG A 710 -1.72 9.61 -5.95
CA ARG A 710 -2.95 9.27 -5.21
C ARG A 710 -3.73 10.53 -4.83
N SER A 711 -5.04 10.40 -4.90
CA SER A 711 -6.02 11.40 -4.47
C SER A 711 -6.12 11.55 -2.95
N TYR A 712 -6.73 12.64 -2.52
CA TYR A 712 -7.23 12.86 -1.15
C TYR A 712 -8.75 12.92 -1.13
N THR A 713 -9.37 12.05 -0.33
CA THR A 713 -10.82 12.02 -0.08
C THR A 713 -11.16 12.85 1.14
N GLY A 714 -12.24 13.63 1.08
CA GLY A 714 -12.96 14.18 2.22
C GLY A 714 -14.40 13.69 2.26
N PHE A 715 -14.98 13.54 3.45
CA PHE A 715 -16.43 13.47 3.61
C PHE A 715 -16.86 14.05 4.96
N VAL A 716 -18.12 14.50 5.03
CA VAL A 716 -18.79 14.90 6.27
C VAL A 716 -20.23 14.40 6.29
N SER A 717 -20.66 13.84 7.41
CA SER A 717 -22.03 13.37 7.66
C SER A 717 -22.71 14.29 8.67
N LEU A 718 -23.79 14.95 8.25
CA LEU A 718 -24.65 15.77 9.09
C LEU A 718 -25.83 14.94 9.64
N LEU A 719 -26.30 15.31 10.83
CA LEU A 719 -27.51 14.82 11.47
C LEU A 719 -28.16 15.99 12.23
N ASN A 720 -29.47 16.22 12.04
CA ASN A 720 -30.18 17.38 12.58
C ASN A 720 -29.49 18.73 12.25
N GLY A 721 -28.95 18.83 11.02
CA GLY A 721 -28.22 19.99 10.49
C GLY A 721 -26.76 20.15 10.93
N GLY A 722 -26.28 19.40 11.94
CA GLY A 722 -24.90 19.52 12.46
C GLY A 722 -24.00 18.31 12.15
N PRO A 723 -22.67 18.48 11.99
CA PRO A 723 -21.77 17.39 11.60
C PRO A 723 -21.48 16.42 12.74
N VAL A 724 -21.81 15.14 12.58
CA VAL A 724 -21.60 14.08 13.59
C VAL A 724 -20.42 13.18 13.28
N SER A 725 -20.07 12.97 12.01
CA SER A 725 -18.84 12.25 11.61
C SER A 725 -18.23 12.82 10.34
N TRP A 726 -16.92 12.67 10.18
CA TRP A 726 -16.14 13.15 9.03
C TRP A 726 -14.78 12.47 8.99
N ASP A 727 -14.14 12.50 7.82
CA ASP A 727 -12.76 12.03 7.62
C ASP A 727 -12.11 12.83 6.48
N SER A 728 -10.78 12.92 6.49
CA SER A 728 -10.01 13.41 5.35
C SER A 728 -8.68 12.67 5.24
N LYS A 729 -8.50 11.90 4.17
CA LYS A 729 -7.43 10.91 4.06
C LYS A 729 -6.96 10.69 2.62
N LYS A 730 -5.67 10.40 2.48
CA LYS A 730 -5.08 9.94 1.22
C LYS A 730 -5.66 8.60 0.82
N GLN A 731 -6.03 8.44 -0.45
CA GLN A 731 -6.56 7.19 -0.97
C GLN A 731 -5.51 6.06 -0.93
N LYS A 732 -5.99 4.82 -0.85
CA LYS A 732 -5.16 3.61 -0.71
C LYS A 732 -4.56 3.15 -2.05
N THR A 733 -5.27 3.42 -3.14
CA THR A 733 -4.89 3.19 -4.55
C THR A 733 -4.71 4.53 -5.28
N VAL A 734 -4.27 4.48 -6.54
CA VAL A 734 -4.37 5.61 -7.47
C VAL A 734 -5.69 5.45 -8.22
N ALA A 735 -6.50 6.51 -8.28
CA ALA A 735 -7.71 6.55 -9.11
C ALA A 735 -7.35 6.99 -10.53
N LEU A 736 -7.82 6.24 -11.53
CA LEU A 736 -7.57 6.45 -12.95
C LEU A 736 -8.32 7.67 -13.49
N SER A 737 -9.46 8.02 -12.88
CA SER A 737 -10.29 9.17 -13.26
C SER A 737 -10.79 9.96 -12.05
N THR A 738 -11.29 11.18 -12.30
CA THR A 738 -12.03 11.98 -11.30
C THR A 738 -13.27 11.25 -10.79
N THR A 739 -13.95 10.51 -11.67
CA THR A 739 -15.16 9.72 -11.34
C THR A 739 -14.84 8.54 -10.44
N GLU A 740 -13.73 7.82 -10.67
CA GLU A 740 -13.29 6.75 -9.76
C GLU A 740 -12.86 7.31 -8.41
N ALA A 741 -12.13 8.44 -8.39
CA ALA A 741 -11.72 9.09 -7.15
C ALA A 741 -12.94 9.47 -6.30
N GLU A 742 -13.98 10.01 -6.93
CA GLU A 742 -15.26 10.37 -6.29
C GLU A 742 -16.05 9.14 -5.85
N TYR A 743 -16.08 8.08 -6.65
CA TYR A 743 -16.75 6.85 -6.27
C TYR A 743 -16.05 6.16 -5.08
N MET A 744 -14.71 6.22 -5.01
CA MET A 744 -13.94 5.80 -3.84
C MET A 744 -14.22 6.68 -2.61
N ALA A 745 -14.33 8.00 -2.78
CA ALA A 745 -14.68 8.93 -1.71
C ALA A 745 -16.10 8.65 -1.16
N ARG A 746 -17.06 8.49 -2.07
CA ARG A 746 -18.46 8.12 -1.79
C ARG A 746 -18.54 6.77 -1.09
N SER A 747 -17.73 5.79 -1.51
CA SER A 747 -17.63 4.49 -0.85
C SER A 747 -17.16 4.60 0.60
N GLU A 748 -16.25 5.50 0.96
CA GLU A 748 -15.85 5.69 2.37
C GLU A 748 -16.96 6.40 3.18
N CYS A 749 -17.64 7.39 2.60
CA CYS A 749 -18.79 8.06 3.21
C CYS A 749 -19.96 7.08 3.47
N VAL A 750 -20.30 6.24 2.49
CA VAL A 750 -21.35 5.19 2.60
C VAL A 750 -21.08 4.24 3.78
N LYS A 751 -19.81 3.85 4.03
CA LYS A 751 -19.47 2.96 5.16
C LYS A 751 -19.79 3.59 6.52
N GLU A 752 -19.41 4.86 6.72
CA GLU A 752 -19.70 5.58 7.95
C GLU A 752 -21.20 5.90 8.08
N ALA A 753 -21.86 6.24 6.97
CA ALA A 753 -23.29 6.49 6.94
C ALA A 753 -24.14 5.24 7.28
N ILE A 754 -23.75 4.06 6.80
CA ILE A 754 -24.41 2.79 7.17
C ILE A 754 -24.18 2.47 8.66
N TYR A 755 -23.00 2.78 9.21
CA TYR A 755 -22.74 2.67 10.65
C TYR A 755 -23.68 3.60 11.45
N LEU A 756 -23.77 4.89 11.08
CA LEU A 756 -24.66 5.85 11.73
C LEU A 756 -26.15 5.47 11.60
N GLN A 757 -26.58 5.00 10.42
CA GLN A 757 -27.95 4.50 10.20
C GLN A 757 -28.27 3.34 11.14
N ARG A 758 -27.41 2.32 11.21
CA ARG A 758 -27.59 1.18 12.13
C ARG A 758 -27.64 1.62 13.58
N PHE A 759 -26.79 2.58 13.96
CA PHE A 759 -26.76 3.12 15.32
C PHE A 759 -28.06 3.86 15.68
N LEU A 760 -28.60 4.69 14.77
CA LEU A 760 -29.88 5.38 15.01
C LEU A 760 -31.05 4.40 15.11
N ARG A 761 -31.11 3.36 14.26
CA ARG A 761 -32.13 2.31 14.38
C ARG A 761 -32.01 1.51 15.69
N GLU A 762 -30.79 1.20 16.13
CA GLU A 762 -30.54 0.54 17.43
C GLU A 762 -31.04 1.38 18.62
N LEU A 763 -31.00 2.70 18.51
CA LEU A 763 -31.55 3.62 19.50
C LEU A 763 -33.08 3.87 19.35
N GLY A 764 -33.71 3.39 18.27
CA GLY A 764 -35.14 3.58 17.96
C GLY A 764 -35.48 4.89 17.24
N PHE A 765 -34.53 5.47 16.50
CA PHE A 765 -34.67 6.72 15.75
C PHE A 765 -34.74 6.50 14.22
N ASP A 766 -35.60 5.57 13.78
CA ASP A 766 -35.67 5.13 12.37
C ASP A 766 -35.93 6.28 11.38
N LYS A 767 -36.71 7.30 11.76
CA LYS A 767 -36.97 8.50 10.94
C LYS A 767 -35.70 9.30 10.63
N ASN A 768 -34.79 9.42 11.60
CA ASN A 768 -33.52 10.12 11.42
C ASN A 768 -32.46 9.19 10.77
N ALA A 769 -32.76 7.89 10.66
CA ALA A 769 -31.90 6.89 10.04
C ALA A 769 -32.11 6.74 8.51
N GLU A 770 -32.97 7.56 7.89
CA GLU A 770 -32.91 7.78 6.44
C GLU A 770 -31.53 8.34 6.03
N LEU A 771 -31.13 8.10 4.78
CA LEU A 771 -29.79 8.42 4.30
C LEU A 771 -29.82 9.05 2.91
N VAL A 772 -29.29 10.27 2.83
CA VAL A 772 -29.00 10.98 1.57
C VAL A 772 -27.50 11.24 1.49
N ILE A 773 -26.88 11.00 0.32
CA ILE A 773 -25.46 11.28 0.10
C ILE A 773 -25.29 12.13 -1.17
N PHE A 774 -24.77 13.33 -0.99
CA PHE A 774 -24.44 14.29 -2.02
C PHE A 774 -22.99 14.11 -2.51
N CYS A 775 -22.83 14.16 -3.83
CA CYS A 775 -21.58 14.18 -4.58
C CYS A 775 -21.87 15.06 -5.82
N ASP A 776 -20.95 15.95 -6.18
CA ASP A 776 -21.17 16.91 -7.28
C ASP A 776 -20.88 16.30 -8.66
N ASN A 777 -20.06 15.26 -8.70
CA ASN A 777 -19.67 14.55 -9.90
C ASN A 777 -20.83 13.72 -10.47
N ARG A 778 -21.51 14.30 -11.46
CA ARG A 778 -22.65 13.69 -12.20
C ARG A 778 -22.37 12.30 -12.75
N SER A 779 -21.12 11.95 -13.08
CA SER A 779 -20.76 10.61 -13.55
C SER A 779 -20.70 9.61 -12.39
N CYS A 780 -20.24 10.02 -11.21
CA CYS A 780 -20.30 9.24 -9.97
C CYS A 780 -21.75 9.04 -9.49
N LEU A 781 -22.63 10.02 -9.69
CA LEU A 781 -24.06 9.88 -9.44
C LEU A 781 -24.68 8.78 -10.32
N LYS A 782 -24.59 8.93 -11.65
CA LYS A 782 -25.13 7.96 -12.63
C LYS A 782 -24.63 6.53 -12.42
N LEU A 783 -23.35 6.36 -12.07
CA LEU A 783 -22.73 5.04 -11.84
C LEU A 783 -23.22 4.35 -10.54
N ALA A 784 -23.90 5.06 -9.64
CA ALA A 784 -24.51 4.47 -8.45
C ALA A 784 -26.05 4.41 -8.48
N GLU A 785 -26.70 5.22 -9.33
CA GLU A 785 -28.16 5.26 -9.48
C GLU A 785 -28.71 4.07 -10.27
N ASN A 786 -27.94 3.56 -11.24
CA ASN A 786 -28.39 2.47 -12.11
C ASN A 786 -27.73 1.13 -11.73
N PRO A 787 -28.48 0.12 -11.23
CA PRO A 787 -27.91 -1.17 -10.83
C PRO A 787 -27.34 -2.00 -11.99
N THR A 788 -27.63 -1.68 -13.26
CA THR A 788 -26.95 -2.30 -14.41
C THR A 788 -25.53 -1.75 -14.62
N PHE A 789 -25.16 -0.63 -13.99
CA PHE A 789 -23.78 -0.19 -13.84
C PHE A 789 -23.10 -0.97 -12.72
N HIS A 790 -22.92 -2.27 -12.94
CA HIS A 790 -21.93 -3.05 -12.18
C HIS A 790 -20.57 -2.34 -12.24
N ALA A 791 -19.73 -2.51 -11.21
CA ALA A 791 -18.43 -1.84 -11.05
C ALA A 791 -17.33 -2.27 -12.06
N ARG A 792 -17.71 -2.69 -13.27
CA ARG A 792 -16.89 -2.97 -14.45
C ARG A 792 -17.58 -2.51 -15.74
N LYS A 793 -18.08 -1.27 -15.81
CA LYS A 793 -18.38 -0.60 -17.09
C LYS A 793 -18.26 0.93 -16.97
N GLY A 794 -17.15 1.48 -17.47
CA GLY A 794 -17.27 2.60 -18.41
C GLY A 794 -17.79 2.06 -19.76
N ARG A 795 -17.35 2.65 -20.88
CA ARG A 795 -17.08 1.79 -22.05
C ARG A 795 -15.86 0.97 -21.67
N ALA A 796 -16.09 -0.23 -21.11
CA ALA A 796 -15.07 -1.03 -20.43
C ALA A 796 -13.78 -1.03 -21.25
N ASP A 797 -12.64 -0.66 -20.68
CA ASP A 797 -11.61 0.17 -21.33
C ASP A 797 -11.13 -0.32 -22.72
N HIS A 798 -11.24 -1.63 -22.99
CA HIS A 798 -11.11 -2.20 -24.34
C HIS A 798 -12.11 -1.62 -25.36
N VAL A 799 -13.39 -1.43 -25.05
CA VAL A 799 -14.41 -0.83 -25.94
C VAL A 799 -14.07 0.62 -26.30
N GLU A 800 -13.68 1.45 -25.33
CA GLU A 800 -13.26 2.83 -25.65
C GLU A 800 -11.94 2.82 -26.46
N PHE A 801 -11.03 1.90 -26.16
CA PHE A 801 -9.83 1.66 -26.96
C PHE A 801 -10.16 1.17 -28.39
N MET A 802 -11.18 0.31 -28.57
CA MET A 802 -11.63 -0.14 -29.89
C MET A 802 -12.22 1.03 -30.68
N GLU A 803 -13.20 1.75 -30.11
CA GLU A 803 -13.83 2.93 -30.76
C GLU A 803 -12.83 4.04 -31.10
N LYS A 804 -11.71 4.14 -30.36
CA LYS A 804 -10.69 5.18 -30.54
C LYS A 804 -9.57 4.80 -31.51
N ASN A 805 -9.19 3.52 -31.59
CA ASN A 805 -8.01 3.08 -32.34
C ASN A 805 -8.36 2.25 -33.59
N TYR A 806 -9.59 1.77 -33.72
CA TYR A 806 -10.05 0.93 -34.84
C TYR A 806 -11.24 1.58 -35.58
N PRO A 807 -11.48 1.23 -36.86
CA PRO A 807 -12.58 1.81 -37.63
C PRO A 807 -13.97 1.54 -37.02
N PRO A 808 -14.97 2.41 -37.28
CA PRO A 808 -16.36 2.09 -36.99
C PRO A 808 -16.78 0.75 -37.61
N ASN A 809 -17.52 -0.06 -36.85
CA ASN A 809 -17.93 -1.43 -37.18
C ASN A 809 -16.81 -2.49 -37.23
N PHE A 810 -15.58 -2.20 -36.78
CA PHE A 810 -14.55 -3.23 -36.59
C PHE A 810 -14.98 -4.25 -35.53
N THR A 811 -14.95 -5.54 -35.86
CA THR A 811 -15.40 -6.64 -34.99
C THR A 811 -14.22 -7.39 -34.37
N TYR A 812 -14.47 -8.21 -33.34
CA TYR A 812 -13.41 -9.08 -32.79
C TYR A 812 -12.89 -10.06 -33.85
N GLN A 813 -13.77 -10.51 -34.74
CA GLN A 813 -13.46 -11.42 -35.85
C GLN A 813 -12.47 -10.82 -36.87
N ASP A 814 -12.37 -9.50 -36.97
CA ASP A 814 -11.41 -8.84 -37.85
C ASP A 814 -9.96 -9.00 -37.37
N PHE A 815 -9.74 -9.22 -36.06
CA PHE A 815 -8.39 -9.49 -35.52
C PHE A 815 -7.77 -10.78 -36.06
N ALA A 816 -8.56 -11.79 -36.46
CA ALA A 816 -8.03 -13.01 -37.05
C ALA A 816 -7.30 -12.75 -38.38
N LYS A 817 -7.63 -11.67 -39.09
CA LYS A 817 -6.93 -11.22 -40.31
C LYS A 817 -5.64 -10.45 -39.99
N GLU A 818 -5.55 -9.88 -38.79
CA GLU A 818 -4.40 -9.13 -38.29
C GLU A 818 -3.36 -10.00 -37.56
N PHE A 819 -3.74 -11.22 -37.17
CA PHE A 819 -2.86 -12.24 -36.61
C PHE A 819 -2.11 -12.95 -37.75
N THR A 820 -0.85 -12.59 -37.96
CA THR A 820 -0.05 -13.08 -39.09
C THR A 820 0.94 -14.18 -38.71
N ALA A 821 1.39 -14.22 -37.44
CA ALA A 821 2.49 -15.08 -36.99
C ALA A 821 3.74 -15.03 -37.91
N GLU A 822 4.02 -13.87 -38.52
CA GLU A 822 5.06 -13.66 -39.55
C GLU A 822 6.47 -14.06 -39.09
N PHE A 823 6.78 -13.84 -37.82
CA PHE A 823 8.05 -14.17 -37.16
C PHE A 823 7.90 -15.32 -36.16
N TYR A 824 6.89 -16.19 -36.35
CA TYR A 824 6.76 -17.42 -35.59
C TYR A 824 7.71 -18.49 -36.11
N ASP A 825 8.78 -18.75 -35.34
CA ASP A 825 9.63 -19.94 -35.49
C ASP A 825 9.42 -20.86 -34.27
N PRO A 826 8.83 -22.06 -34.45
CA PRO A 826 8.60 -23.01 -33.36
C PRO A 826 9.92 -23.58 -32.79
N SER A 827 10.99 -23.57 -33.60
CA SER A 827 12.33 -24.03 -33.22
C SER A 827 12.97 -23.05 -32.26
N GLU A 828 12.92 -21.74 -32.52
CA GLU A 828 13.42 -20.73 -31.57
C GLU A 828 12.66 -20.77 -30.24
N TRP A 829 11.35 -21.03 -30.26
CA TRP A 829 10.54 -21.23 -29.06
C TRP A 829 10.98 -22.48 -28.28
N ALA A 830 11.12 -23.63 -28.93
CA ALA A 830 11.61 -24.86 -28.31
C ALA A 830 13.01 -24.68 -27.71
N ASP A 831 13.93 -24.08 -28.47
CA ASP A 831 15.29 -23.72 -28.02
C ASP A 831 15.27 -22.83 -26.77
N LEU A 832 14.34 -21.86 -26.70
CA LEU A 832 14.18 -20.98 -25.55
C LEU A 832 13.61 -21.71 -24.33
N PHE A 833 12.65 -22.61 -24.51
CA PHE A 833 12.07 -23.39 -23.40
C PHE A 833 13.07 -24.41 -22.83
N VAL A 834 13.90 -25.04 -23.69
CA VAL A 834 15.04 -25.88 -23.27
C VAL A 834 16.06 -25.04 -22.50
N LYS A 835 16.46 -23.88 -23.04
CA LYS A 835 17.39 -22.96 -22.36
C LYS A 835 16.84 -22.43 -21.04
N ALA A 836 15.52 -22.34 -20.88
CA ALA A 836 14.85 -21.94 -19.64
C ALA A 836 14.76 -23.05 -18.59
N GLY A 837 15.14 -24.28 -18.92
CA GLY A 837 15.01 -25.44 -18.02
C GLY A 837 13.57 -25.93 -17.83
N ALA A 838 12.68 -25.68 -18.79
CA ALA A 838 11.33 -26.24 -18.76
C ALA A 838 11.37 -27.77 -18.96
N GLN A 839 10.38 -28.49 -18.42
CA GLN A 839 10.23 -29.95 -18.58
C GLN A 839 9.00 -30.31 -19.41
N TYR A 840 8.04 -29.39 -19.53
CA TYR A 840 6.88 -29.51 -20.40
C TYR A 840 6.47 -28.11 -20.89
N VAL A 841 5.77 -28.05 -22.01
CA VAL A 841 5.13 -26.83 -22.52
C VAL A 841 3.62 -27.07 -22.68
N VAL A 842 2.79 -26.04 -22.48
CA VAL A 842 1.35 -26.12 -22.72
C VAL A 842 0.93 -25.00 -23.68
N LEU A 843 0.58 -25.35 -24.92
CA LEU A 843 0.12 -24.39 -25.94
C LEU A 843 -1.40 -24.24 -25.93
N THR A 844 -1.89 -23.01 -25.92
CA THR A 844 -3.31 -22.67 -26.13
C THR A 844 -3.76 -23.09 -27.52
N THR A 845 -4.52 -24.17 -27.65
CA THR A 845 -5.06 -24.64 -28.94
C THR A 845 -6.31 -23.87 -29.35
N LYS A 846 -7.19 -23.62 -28.37
CA LYS A 846 -8.42 -22.83 -28.46
C LYS A 846 -8.64 -22.18 -27.10
N HIS A 847 -8.93 -20.89 -27.07
CA HIS A 847 -9.34 -20.18 -25.85
C HIS A 847 -10.82 -19.75 -26.00
N HIS A 848 -11.35 -19.00 -25.03
CA HIS A 848 -12.80 -18.81 -24.87
C HIS A 848 -13.50 -18.12 -26.05
N GLU A 849 -12.77 -17.47 -26.96
CA GLU A 849 -13.24 -16.88 -28.21
C GLU A 849 -13.41 -17.88 -29.38
N GLY A 850 -13.03 -19.15 -29.21
CA GLY A 850 -13.28 -20.24 -30.16
C GLY A 850 -12.32 -20.35 -31.34
N TYR A 851 -11.37 -19.43 -31.46
CA TYR A 851 -10.40 -19.45 -32.55
C TYR A 851 -9.37 -20.57 -32.31
N THR A 852 -9.15 -21.41 -33.33
CA THR A 852 -8.28 -22.60 -33.21
C THR A 852 -6.94 -22.39 -33.91
N LEU A 853 -5.83 -22.71 -33.22
CA LEU A 853 -4.47 -22.54 -33.74
C LEU A 853 -3.99 -23.71 -34.65
N TRP A 854 -4.94 -24.50 -35.15
CA TRP A 854 -4.73 -25.66 -36.02
C TRP A 854 -5.95 -25.81 -36.96
N PRO A 855 -5.85 -26.54 -38.09
CA PRO A 855 -6.95 -26.74 -39.04
C PRO A 855 -8.05 -27.69 -38.51
N SER A 856 -8.77 -27.27 -37.47
CA SER A 856 -9.93 -27.98 -36.91
C SER A 856 -11.05 -28.08 -37.95
N LYS A 857 -11.54 -29.30 -38.21
CA LYS A 857 -12.73 -29.53 -39.05
C LYS A 857 -14.00 -28.95 -38.41
N TYR A 858 -13.97 -28.68 -37.11
CA TYR A 858 -15.08 -28.18 -36.30
C TYR A 858 -15.00 -26.66 -36.05
N SER A 859 -13.91 -25.98 -36.44
CA SER A 859 -13.78 -24.51 -36.50
C SER A 859 -13.49 -24.05 -37.94
N TYR A 860 -14.27 -24.54 -38.91
CA TYR A 860 -14.17 -24.16 -40.32
C TYR A 860 -14.24 -22.63 -40.50
N SER A 861 -13.30 -22.04 -41.24
CA SER A 861 -13.15 -20.58 -41.41
C SER A 861 -12.90 -19.76 -40.12
N TRP A 862 -12.66 -20.41 -38.97
CA TRP A 862 -12.33 -19.77 -37.69
C TRP A 862 -11.10 -20.41 -37.03
N ASN A 863 -10.04 -20.55 -37.84
CA ASN A 863 -8.79 -21.19 -37.47
C ASN A 863 -7.57 -20.58 -38.19
N SER A 864 -6.36 -20.87 -37.69
CA SER A 864 -5.10 -20.30 -38.19
C SER A 864 -4.66 -20.77 -39.57
N ASN A 865 -5.27 -21.82 -40.12
CA ASN A 865 -5.03 -22.25 -41.51
C ASN A 865 -5.94 -21.47 -42.48
N ASP A 866 -7.20 -21.26 -42.12
CA ASP A 866 -8.21 -20.67 -43.01
C ASP A 866 -8.19 -19.13 -43.00
N VAL A 867 -7.80 -18.51 -41.88
CA VAL A 867 -7.69 -17.05 -41.76
C VAL A 867 -6.56 -16.63 -40.82
N GLY A 868 -5.71 -15.71 -41.28
CA GLY A 868 -4.59 -15.14 -40.52
C GLY A 868 -3.24 -15.74 -40.94
N PRO A 869 -2.58 -16.58 -40.13
CA PRO A 869 -1.24 -17.10 -40.44
C PRO A 869 -1.15 -18.03 -41.65
N HIS A 870 -2.26 -18.67 -42.02
CA HIS A 870 -2.31 -19.78 -42.98
C HIS A 870 -1.35 -20.94 -42.65
N ARG A 871 -1.28 -21.30 -41.36
CA ARG A 871 -0.36 -22.29 -40.76
C ARG A 871 -1.04 -23.13 -39.67
N ASP A 872 -0.56 -24.36 -39.48
CA ASP A 872 -0.89 -25.22 -38.32
C ASP A 872 0.13 -24.97 -37.20
N LEU A 873 -0.15 -23.99 -36.34
CA LEU A 873 0.78 -23.58 -35.29
C LEU A 873 0.92 -24.64 -34.18
N VAL A 874 -0.11 -25.47 -33.97
CA VAL A 874 -0.07 -26.57 -33.01
C VAL A 874 0.84 -27.69 -33.53
N GLY A 875 0.67 -28.10 -34.79
CA GLY A 875 1.51 -29.12 -35.43
C GLY A 875 2.98 -28.68 -35.55
N GLU A 876 3.21 -27.43 -35.98
CA GLU A 876 4.55 -26.87 -36.08
C GLU A 876 5.28 -26.81 -34.73
N LEU A 877 4.60 -26.47 -33.62
CA LEU A 877 5.21 -26.55 -32.29
C LEU A 877 5.43 -27.99 -31.82
N ALA A 878 4.46 -28.89 -32.04
CA ALA A 878 4.58 -30.29 -31.66
C ALA A 878 5.84 -30.92 -32.25
N ASP A 879 6.07 -30.70 -33.54
CA ASP A 879 7.21 -31.25 -34.25
C ASP A 879 8.52 -30.54 -33.92
N ALA A 880 8.53 -29.33 -33.37
CA ALA A 880 9.72 -28.72 -32.80
C ALA A 880 10.05 -29.29 -31.41
N ILE A 881 9.06 -29.37 -30.53
CA ILE A 881 9.21 -29.86 -29.14
C ILE A 881 9.61 -31.34 -29.11
N ARG A 882 9.07 -32.18 -30.00
CA ARG A 882 9.47 -33.60 -30.17
C ARG A 882 10.93 -33.82 -30.60
N LYS A 883 11.68 -32.77 -30.94
CA LYS A 883 13.13 -32.83 -31.21
C LYS A 883 13.97 -32.49 -29.96
N THR A 884 13.31 -32.30 -28.82
CA THR A 884 13.88 -31.93 -27.52
C THR A 884 13.37 -32.89 -26.43
N ASP A 885 13.97 -32.86 -25.25
CA ASP A 885 13.55 -33.68 -24.10
C ASP A 885 12.38 -33.05 -23.29
N ILE A 886 11.61 -32.13 -23.90
CA ILE A 886 10.47 -31.43 -23.27
C ILE A 886 9.16 -32.12 -23.66
N HIS A 887 8.31 -32.42 -22.68
CA HIS A 887 6.99 -32.99 -22.92
C HIS A 887 6.02 -32.00 -23.59
N PHE A 888 5.24 -32.49 -24.56
CA PHE A 888 4.33 -31.67 -25.35
C PHE A 888 2.90 -31.68 -24.79
N GLY A 889 2.41 -30.50 -24.41
CA GLY A 889 1.10 -30.29 -23.81
C GLY A 889 0.24 -29.26 -24.53
N LEU A 890 -1.08 -29.42 -24.39
CA LEU A 890 -2.09 -28.59 -25.04
C LEU A 890 -3.13 -28.09 -24.02
N TYR A 891 -3.41 -26.79 -24.05
CA TYR A 891 -4.57 -26.17 -23.38
C TYR A 891 -5.76 -26.15 -24.34
N HIS A 892 -6.96 -26.43 -23.83
CA HIS A 892 -8.20 -26.32 -24.59
C HIS A 892 -9.37 -25.80 -23.75
N SER A 893 -9.92 -24.65 -24.12
CA SER A 893 -11.15 -24.09 -23.54
C SER A 893 -12.37 -24.91 -23.94
N LEU A 894 -13.17 -25.35 -22.96
CA LEU A 894 -14.49 -25.92 -23.22
C LEU A 894 -15.52 -24.81 -23.56
N PHE A 895 -15.28 -23.59 -23.08
CA PHE A 895 -16.08 -22.40 -23.39
C PHE A 895 -15.86 -21.90 -24.82
N GLU A 896 -16.94 -21.39 -25.45
CA GLU A 896 -16.87 -20.72 -26.75
C GLU A 896 -17.90 -19.57 -26.81
N TRP A 897 -17.52 -18.41 -26.27
CA TRP A 897 -18.38 -17.26 -25.91
C TRP A 897 -19.22 -16.63 -27.04
N PHE A 898 -18.96 -17.00 -28.29
CA PHE A 898 -19.64 -16.44 -29.47
C PHE A 898 -20.29 -17.51 -30.36
N HIS A 899 -20.28 -18.78 -29.94
CA HIS A 899 -20.84 -19.88 -30.72
C HIS A 899 -22.36 -20.02 -30.46
N PRO A 900 -23.25 -19.84 -31.47
CA PRO A 900 -24.69 -19.78 -31.23
C PRO A 900 -25.27 -20.97 -30.47
N VAL A 901 -24.84 -22.19 -30.80
CA VAL A 901 -25.31 -23.41 -30.13
C VAL A 901 -24.86 -23.49 -28.67
N TYR A 902 -23.74 -22.83 -28.30
CA TYR A 902 -23.32 -22.75 -26.89
C TYR A 902 -24.22 -21.78 -26.11
N ASP A 903 -24.62 -20.66 -26.71
CA ASP A 903 -25.61 -19.75 -26.12
C ASP A 903 -27.03 -20.36 -26.06
N GLU A 904 -27.40 -21.23 -27.00
CA GLU A 904 -28.65 -22.00 -26.97
C GLU A 904 -28.66 -23.02 -25.82
N ASP A 905 -27.63 -23.86 -25.69
CA ASP A 905 -27.52 -24.82 -24.57
C ASP A 905 -27.41 -24.08 -23.21
N ARG A 906 -26.73 -22.94 -23.15
CA ARG A 906 -26.67 -22.03 -21.99
C ARG A 906 -28.05 -21.47 -21.63
N ALA A 907 -28.82 -21.00 -22.61
CA ALA A 907 -30.17 -20.48 -22.41
C ALA A 907 -31.16 -21.57 -21.94
N ASN A 908 -30.92 -22.83 -22.33
CA ASN A 908 -31.65 -24.01 -21.86
C ASN A 908 -31.16 -24.52 -20.48
N ASN A 909 -30.41 -23.72 -19.71
CA ASN A 909 -29.81 -24.09 -18.42
C ASN A 909 -29.02 -25.41 -18.46
N TRP A 910 -28.26 -25.64 -19.55
CA TRP A 910 -27.44 -26.84 -19.77
C TRP A 910 -28.22 -28.17 -19.86
N THR A 911 -29.54 -28.11 -20.08
CA THR A 911 -30.38 -29.32 -20.23
C THR A 911 -30.30 -29.94 -21.62
N THR A 912 -29.89 -29.16 -22.63
CA THR A 912 -29.46 -29.65 -23.94
C THR A 912 -27.94 -29.69 -24.01
N THR A 913 -27.38 -30.63 -24.77
CA THR A 913 -25.92 -30.90 -24.91
C THR A 913 -25.46 -30.84 -26.37
N THR A 914 -26.19 -30.09 -27.19
CA THR A 914 -26.05 -30.01 -28.65
C THR A 914 -24.64 -29.58 -29.05
N PHE A 915 -24.11 -28.54 -28.41
CA PHE A 915 -22.76 -28.02 -28.61
C PHE A 915 -21.67 -29.01 -28.18
N VAL A 916 -21.92 -29.75 -27.10
CA VAL A 916 -20.97 -30.74 -26.58
C VAL A 916 -20.84 -31.93 -27.54
N ASP A 917 -21.96 -32.44 -28.04
CA ASP A 917 -22.00 -33.58 -28.96
C ASP A 917 -21.57 -33.24 -30.38
N SER A 918 -21.97 -32.08 -30.93
CA SER A 918 -21.67 -31.73 -32.32
C SER A 918 -20.29 -31.10 -32.53
N LYS A 919 -19.71 -30.51 -31.49
CA LYS A 919 -18.54 -29.61 -31.60
C LYS A 919 -17.44 -29.96 -30.59
N ILE A 920 -17.66 -29.85 -29.27
CA ILE A 920 -16.58 -29.97 -28.27
C ILE A 920 -15.98 -31.38 -28.21
N ILE A 921 -16.79 -32.43 -28.02
CA ILE A 921 -16.29 -33.80 -27.90
C ILE A 921 -15.59 -34.26 -29.21
N PRO A 922 -16.15 -34.04 -30.41
CA PRO A 922 -15.45 -34.35 -31.66
C PRO A 922 -14.15 -33.56 -31.87
N GLU A 923 -14.12 -32.26 -31.54
CA GLU A 923 -12.94 -31.40 -31.68
C GLU A 923 -11.80 -31.82 -30.76
N MET A 924 -12.08 -32.13 -29.49
CA MET A 924 -11.05 -32.66 -28.58
C MET A 924 -10.55 -34.04 -29.01
N LYS A 925 -11.42 -34.91 -29.55
CA LYS A 925 -10.99 -36.20 -30.11
C LYS A 925 -10.13 -36.00 -31.36
N GLU A 926 -10.43 -35.04 -32.22
CA GLU A 926 -9.57 -34.69 -33.37
C GLU A 926 -8.20 -34.20 -32.91
N LEU A 927 -8.16 -33.27 -31.94
CA LEU A 927 -6.93 -32.71 -31.37
C LEU A 927 -6.01 -33.82 -30.80
N ILE A 928 -6.56 -34.71 -29.98
CA ILE A 928 -5.80 -35.80 -29.34
C ILE A 928 -5.29 -36.83 -30.35
N ASN A 929 -6.12 -37.25 -31.32
CA ASN A 929 -5.67 -38.22 -32.33
C ASN A 929 -4.61 -37.64 -33.29
N THR A 930 -4.68 -36.34 -33.58
CA THR A 930 -3.77 -35.67 -34.52
C THR A 930 -2.43 -35.31 -33.86
N TYR A 931 -2.47 -34.63 -32.71
CA TYR A 931 -1.26 -34.05 -32.10
C TYR A 931 -0.70 -34.85 -30.92
N GLN A 932 -1.40 -35.88 -30.45
CA GLN A 932 -0.91 -36.87 -29.48
C GLN A 932 -0.08 -36.25 -28.33
N PRO A 933 -0.69 -35.36 -27.51
CA PRO A 933 0.00 -34.70 -26.41
C PRO A 933 0.12 -35.59 -25.16
N GLU A 934 1.11 -35.29 -24.33
CA GLU A 934 1.36 -35.90 -23.03
C GLU A 934 0.67 -35.12 -21.89
N VAL A 935 0.28 -33.87 -22.12
CA VAL A 935 -0.52 -33.07 -21.17
C VAL A 935 -1.74 -32.47 -21.87
N LEU A 936 -2.94 -32.68 -21.31
CA LEU A 936 -4.17 -32.01 -21.75
C LEU A 936 -4.74 -31.18 -20.61
N TRP A 937 -4.80 -29.86 -20.83
CA TRP A 937 -5.20 -28.87 -19.83
C TRP A 937 -6.55 -28.28 -20.26
N SER A 938 -7.66 -28.79 -19.73
CA SER A 938 -8.99 -28.26 -20.02
C SER A 938 -9.26 -26.97 -19.25
N ASP A 939 -10.17 -26.13 -19.74
CA ASP A 939 -10.69 -24.99 -18.98
C ASP A 939 -12.21 -24.97 -19.08
N GLY A 940 -12.86 -25.37 -18.00
CA GLY A 940 -14.30 -25.69 -17.95
C GLY A 940 -14.89 -25.79 -16.54
N ASP A 941 -14.15 -25.42 -15.48
CA ASP A 941 -14.60 -25.47 -14.07
C ASP A 941 -15.60 -24.36 -13.68
N GLY A 942 -16.15 -23.66 -14.66
CA GLY A 942 -17.15 -22.60 -14.52
C GLY A 942 -18.34 -22.79 -15.47
N GLU A 943 -19.36 -21.95 -15.28
CA GLU A 943 -20.65 -21.91 -16.00
C GLU A 943 -21.53 -23.19 -15.95
N ALA A 944 -20.99 -24.36 -16.29
CA ALA A 944 -21.73 -25.61 -16.50
C ALA A 944 -21.13 -26.83 -15.75
N PRO A 945 -21.94 -27.84 -15.39
CA PRO A 945 -21.49 -29.04 -14.70
C PRO A 945 -20.73 -30.02 -15.62
N ASP A 946 -19.96 -30.91 -15.02
CA ASP A 946 -19.22 -31.99 -15.69
C ASP A 946 -20.10 -32.92 -16.55
N THR A 947 -21.34 -33.11 -16.10
CA THR A 947 -22.40 -33.89 -16.75
C THR A 947 -22.86 -33.27 -18.06
N TYR A 948 -22.94 -31.94 -18.16
CA TYR A 948 -23.20 -31.24 -19.42
C TYR A 948 -22.01 -31.40 -20.38
N TRP A 949 -20.78 -31.19 -19.90
CA TRP A 949 -19.56 -31.38 -20.69
C TRP A 949 -19.27 -32.84 -21.06
N LYS A 950 -20.07 -33.80 -20.58
CA LYS A 950 -19.87 -35.26 -20.73
C LYS A 950 -18.46 -35.71 -20.36
N SER A 951 -17.86 -35.05 -19.36
CA SER A 951 -16.43 -35.20 -19.10
C SER A 951 -16.02 -36.58 -18.62
N THR A 952 -16.92 -37.28 -17.90
CA THR A 952 -16.69 -38.68 -17.55
C THR A 952 -16.59 -39.57 -18.79
N GLU A 953 -17.39 -39.35 -19.83
CA GLU A 953 -17.33 -40.10 -21.10
C GLU A 953 -16.04 -39.76 -21.88
N PHE A 954 -15.66 -38.48 -21.92
CA PHE A 954 -14.42 -38.05 -22.57
C PHE A 954 -13.17 -38.62 -21.90
N LEU A 955 -13.08 -38.53 -20.57
CA LEU A 955 -11.94 -39.05 -19.81
C LEU A 955 -11.89 -40.59 -19.84
N ALA A 956 -13.04 -41.27 -19.83
CA ALA A 956 -13.09 -42.71 -20.03
C ALA A 956 -12.55 -43.11 -21.42
N TRP A 957 -12.91 -42.41 -22.48
CA TRP A 957 -12.31 -42.60 -23.81
C TRP A 957 -10.80 -42.29 -23.80
N LEU A 958 -10.40 -41.19 -23.16
CA LEU A 958 -9.02 -40.71 -23.14
C LEU A 958 -8.06 -41.74 -22.54
N TYR A 959 -8.40 -42.31 -21.37
CA TYR A 959 -7.55 -43.23 -20.62
C TYR A 959 -7.72 -44.72 -20.98
N ASN A 960 -8.68 -45.10 -21.84
CA ASN A 960 -8.85 -46.50 -22.27
C ASN A 960 -8.60 -46.73 -23.78
N GLU A 961 -9.02 -45.79 -24.63
CA GLU A 961 -9.10 -45.97 -26.09
C GLU A 961 -8.21 -45.03 -26.90
N SER A 962 -7.81 -43.87 -26.37
CA SER A 962 -7.01 -42.90 -27.12
C SER A 962 -5.58 -43.39 -27.42
N PRO A 963 -4.91 -42.87 -28.47
CA PRO A 963 -3.54 -43.26 -28.81
C PRO A 963 -2.48 -42.83 -27.78
N VAL A 964 -2.84 -41.99 -26.80
CA VAL A 964 -1.95 -41.45 -25.77
C VAL A 964 -2.34 -41.86 -24.35
N LYS A 965 -3.29 -42.78 -24.20
CA LYS A 965 -3.83 -43.24 -22.91
C LYS A 965 -2.79 -43.69 -21.89
N ASP A 966 -1.65 -44.21 -22.36
CA ASP A 966 -0.57 -44.77 -21.54
C ASP A 966 0.47 -43.69 -21.11
N ILE A 967 0.35 -42.45 -21.61
CA ILE A 967 1.30 -41.35 -21.37
C ILE A 967 0.64 -40.02 -20.96
N ILE A 968 -0.64 -39.80 -21.28
CA ILE A 968 -1.29 -38.49 -21.09
C ILE A 968 -1.69 -38.24 -19.63
N VAL A 969 -1.53 -36.99 -19.18
CA VAL A 969 -2.09 -36.50 -17.90
C VAL A 969 -3.01 -35.30 -18.10
N THR A 970 -4.09 -35.24 -17.31
CA THR A 970 -5.08 -34.14 -17.32
C THR A 970 -5.06 -33.30 -16.06
N ASN A 971 -5.43 -32.02 -16.16
CA ASN A 971 -5.77 -31.20 -14.98
C ASN A 971 -7.19 -31.54 -14.44
N ASP A 972 -7.68 -30.78 -13.46
CA ASP A 972 -8.94 -31.02 -12.73
C ASP A 972 -10.10 -30.06 -13.11
N ARG A 973 -10.13 -29.53 -14.34
CA ARG A 973 -11.09 -28.50 -14.80
C ARG A 973 -12.05 -28.98 -15.88
N TRP A 974 -12.83 -29.98 -15.54
CA TRP A 974 -13.74 -30.71 -16.43
C TRP A 974 -15.23 -30.38 -16.18
N GLY A 975 -15.52 -29.39 -15.33
CA GLY A 975 -16.88 -28.95 -15.01
C GLY A 975 -16.99 -28.39 -13.59
N ILE A 976 -18.11 -27.72 -13.30
CA ILE A 976 -18.47 -27.42 -11.91
C ILE A 976 -18.59 -28.74 -11.15
N GLY A 977 -17.73 -28.93 -10.13
CA GLY A 977 -17.65 -30.14 -9.31
C GLY A 977 -16.38 -30.99 -9.50
N THR A 978 -15.58 -30.74 -10.54
CA THR A 978 -14.36 -31.52 -10.85
C THR A 978 -13.05 -31.08 -10.17
N PRO A 979 -12.88 -29.82 -9.70
CA PRO A 979 -11.66 -29.42 -9.00
C PRO A 979 -11.42 -30.25 -7.73
N CYS A 980 -10.17 -30.65 -7.50
CA CYS A 980 -9.75 -31.63 -6.49
C CYS A 980 -10.28 -33.08 -6.64
N THR A 981 -11.15 -33.39 -7.60
CA THR A 981 -11.82 -34.71 -7.67
C THR A 981 -11.52 -35.51 -8.94
N HIS A 982 -11.43 -34.86 -10.10
CA HIS A 982 -11.31 -35.56 -11.39
C HIS A 982 -10.23 -34.95 -12.29
N GLY A 983 -9.01 -35.49 -12.19
CA GLY A 983 -7.86 -35.13 -13.02
C GLY A 983 -6.65 -36.04 -12.73
N GLY A 984 -5.67 -36.07 -13.64
CA GLY A 984 -4.35 -36.67 -13.38
C GLY A 984 -3.47 -35.83 -12.44
N PHE A 985 -3.70 -34.52 -12.39
CA PHE A 985 -3.14 -33.60 -11.39
C PHE A 985 -4.15 -32.51 -10.99
N PHE A 986 -4.05 -32.01 -9.74
CA PHE A 986 -5.05 -31.11 -9.15
C PHE A 986 -4.55 -29.66 -9.07
N SER A 987 -5.15 -28.74 -9.85
CA SER A 987 -4.86 -27.30 -9.79
C SER A 987 -5.41 -26.62 -8.52
N CYS A 988 -6.31 -27.29 -7.79
CA CYS A 988 -6.94 -26.72 -6.59
C CYS A 988 -5.96 -26.52 -5.40
N ASN A 989 -5.06 -27.48 -5.16
CA ASN A 989 -4.04 -27.44 -4.09
C ASN A 989 -2.83 -26.58 -4.46
N ASP A 990 -2.54 -26.52 -5.76
CA ASP A 990 -1.40 -25.84 -6.38
C ASP A 990 -1.31 -24.34 -6.03
N ARG A 991 -2.46 -23.69 -5.81
CA ARG A 991 -2.59 -22.28 -5.37
C ARG A 991 -1.80 -21.89 -4.10
N TYR A 992 -1.33 -22.86 -3.32
CA TYR A 992 -0.71 -22.60 -2.01
C TYR A 992 0.46 -23.52 -1.62
N ASN A 993 0.80 -24.54 -2.41
CA ASN A 993 2.04 -25.32 -2.28
C ASN A 993 2.34 -25.98 -3.64
N PRO A 994 2.74 -25.20 -4.66
CA PRO A 994 2.87 -25.70 -6.02
C PRO A 994 4.05 -26.67 -6.11
N GLY A 995 3.76 -27.92 -6.47
CA GLY A 995 4.80 -28.94 -6.74
C GLY A 995 5.48 -28.72 -8.08
N ASN A 996 4.74 -28.16 -9.05
CA ASN A 996 5.23 -27.73 -10.36
C ASN A 996 4.83 -26.25 -10.57
N ILE A 997 5.57 -25.51 -11.40
CA ILE A 997 5.21 -24.12 -11.76
C ILE A 997 5.00 -23.99 -13.27
N LEU A 998 3.78 -23.63 -13.68
CA LEU A 998 3.45 -23.32 -15.07
C LEU A 998 3.59 -21.82 -15.32
N ILE A 999 4.70 -21.41 -15.96
CA ILE A 999 5.01 -20.01 -16.24
C ILE A 999 4.42 -19.60 -17.59
N ASN A 1000 3.36 -18.80 -17.57
CA ASN A 1000 2.73 -18.29 -18.79
C ASN A 1000 3.59 -17.25 -19.52
N VAL A 1001 3.76 -17.43 -20.84
CA VAL A 1001 4.43 -16.48 -21.74
C VAL A 1001 3.39 -15.90 -22.70
N GLY A 1002 3.46 -14.61 -23.01
CA GLY A 1002 2.59 -13.94 -23.98
C GLY A 1002 3.36 -13.50 -25.23
N PRO A 1003 3.25 -14.21 -26.36
CA PRO A 1003 3.81 -13.78 -27.65
C PRO A 1003 3.06 -12.59 -28.24
N THR A 1004 3.65 -11.93 -29.24
CA THR A 1004 2.97 -10.91 -30.07
C THR A 1004 2.16 -11.55 -31.20
N LYS A 1005 1.30 -10.77 -31.88
CA LYS A 1005 0.48 -11.26 -33.01
C LYS A 1005 1.32 -11.65 -34.24
N GLU A 1006 2.56 -11.18 -34.29
CA GLU A 1006 3.59 -11.55 -35.28
C GLU A 1006 4.35 -12.82 -34.86
N GLY A 1007 4.02 -13.46 -33.72
CA GLY A 1007 4.65 -14.71 -33.28
C GLY A 1007 5.92 -14.57 -32.44
N THR A 1008 6.34 -13.35 -32.09
CA THR A 1008 7.56 -13.14 -31.31
C THR A 1008 7.31 -13.26 -29.80
N ILE A 1009 8.16 -14.00 -29.08
CA ILE A 1009 8.24 -13.86 -27.61
C ILE A 1009 9.04 -12.59 -27.32
N VAL A 1010 8.43 -11.59 -26.68
CA VAL A 1010 9.11 -10.29 -26.48
C VAL A 1010 10.40 -10.42 -25.66
N PRO A 1011 11.47 -9.64 -25.95
CA PRO A 1011 12.80 -9.84 -25.35
C PRO A 1011 12.84 -9.84 -23.82
N VAL A 1012 11.92 -9.14 -23.13
CA VAL A 1012 11.83 -9.13 -21.66
C VAL A 1012 11.33 -10.47 -21.07
N PHE A 1013 10.61 -11.29 -21.84
CA PHE A 1013 10.34 -12.68 -21.45
C PHE A 1013 11.52 -13.58 -21.78
N GLN A 1014 12.17 -13.40 -22.94
CA GLN A 1014 13.39 -14.16 -23.30
C GLN A 1014 14.51 -13.98 -22.28
N GLU A 1015 14.79 -12.75 -21.85
CA GLU A 1015 15.79 -12.39 -20.84
C GLU A 1015 15.50 -13.11 -19.51
N ARG A 1016 14.25 -13.05 -19.01
CA ARG A 1016 13.85 -13.70 -17.76
C ARG A 1016 13.85 -15.23 -17.80
N LEU A 1017 13.47 -15.81 -18.93
CA LEU A 1017 13.52 -17.26 -19.15
C LEU A 1017 14.98 -17.73 -19.20
N SER A 1018 15.87 -16.97 -19.86
CA SER A 1018 17.30 -17.25 -19.92
C SER A 1018 17.99 -17.08 -18.55
N ASP A 1019 17.61 -16.07 -17.76
CA ASP A 1019 18.08 -15.88 -16.38
C ASP A 1019 17.66 -17.07 -15.49
N LEU A 1020 16.38 -17.48 -15.55
CA LEU A 1020 15.86 -18.63 -14.80
C LEU A 1020 16.58 -19.93 -15.20
N GLY A 1021 16.76 -20.17 -16.49
CA GLY A 1021 17.50 -21.31 -17.01
C GLY A 1021 18.98 -21.31 -16.59
N SER A 1022 19.62 -20.14 -16.59
CA SER A 1022 21.00 -19.97 -16.09
C SER A 1022 21.12 -20.22 -14.58
N TRP A 1023 20.04 -20.05 -13.83
CA TRP A 1023 19.98 -20.46 -12.42
C TRP A 1023 19.75 -21.97 -12.27
N LEU A 1024 18.83 -22.54 -13.05
CA LEU A 1024 18.49 -23.97 -13.03
C LEU A 1024 19.62 -24.87 -13.55
N SER A 1025 20.44 -24.40 -14.49
CA SER A 1025 21.63 -25.13 -14.96
C SER A 1025 22.72 -25.29 -13.89
N VAL A 1026 22.61 -24.55 -12.78
CA VAL A 1026 23.52 -24.63 -11.62
C VAL A 1026 22.82 -25.27 -10.41
N ASN A 1027 21.55 -24.94 -10.15
CA ASN A 1027 20.84 -25.29 -8.91
C ASN A 1027 19.71 -26.32 -9.12
N GLY A 1028 19.45 -26.73 -10.36
CA GLY A 1028 18.30 -27.57 -10.74
C GLY A 1028 18.28 -28.96 -10.11
N GLU A 1029 19.41 -29.48 -9.64
CA GLU A 1029 19.47 -30.74 -8.86
C GLU A 1029 18.53 -30.72 -7.63
N ALA A 1030 18.33 -29.54 -7.03
CA ALA A 1030 17.45 -29.32 -5.89
C ALA A 1030 15.97 -29.13 -6.26
N ILE A 1031 15.65 -29.06 -7.55
CA ILE A 1031 14.32 -28.71 -8.08
C ILE A 1031 13.73 -29.87 -8.88
N TYR A 1032 14.48 -30.41 -9.85
CA TYR A 1032 14.00 -31.49 -10.71
C TYR A 1032 13.90 -32.80 -9.92
N GLU A 1033 12.71 -33.40 -9.91
CA GLU A 1033 12.38 -34.64 -9.17
C GLU A 1033 12.64 -34.53 -7.65
N SER A 1034 12.71 -33.33 -7.08
CA SER A 1034 12.84 -33.15 -5.64
C SER A 1034 11.47 -33.20 -4.95
N THR A 1035 11.48 -33.50 -3.65
CA THR A 1035 10.30 -33.58 -2.80
C THR A 1035 10.33 -32.49 -1.74
N PRO A 1036 9.18 -32.05 -1.20
CA PRO A 1036 9.15 -31.20 -0.01
C PRO A 1036 9.84 -31.92 1.15
N TRP A 1037 10.83 -31.28 1.76
CA TRP A 1037 11.43 -31.81 2.99
C TRP A 1037 10.46 -31.65 4.18
N THR A 1038 10.75 -32.34 5.29
CA THR A 1038 9.90 -32.39 6.50
C THR A 1038 9.53 -30.99 7.03
N THR A 1039 10.46 -30.04 6.93
CA THR A 1039 10.26 -28.62 7.23
C THR A 1039 10.56 -27.79 6.00
N GLN A 1040 9.55 -27.13 5.39
CA GLN A 1040 9.75 -26.42 4.12
C GLN A 1040 10.52 -25.09 4.20
N ASN A 1041 10.59 -24.43 5.36
CA ASN A 1041 11.21 -23.11 5.55
C ASN A 1041 11.89 -23.04 6.92
N ASP A 1042 13.08 -22.43 7.01
CA ASP A 1042 13.88 -22.48 8.24
C ASP A 1042 13.35 -21.60 9.38
N THR A 1043 13.44 -22.13 10.61
CA THR A 1043 12.99 -21.49 11.85
C THR A 1043 13.82 -20.26 12.26
N LEU A 1044 15.09 -20.17 11.88
CA LEU A 1044 15.95 -19.01 12.12
C LEU A 1044 16.07 -18.14 10.87
N SER A 1045 16.47 -18.75 9.75
CA SER A 1045 16.70 -18.05 8.49
C SER A 1045 15.49 -18.14 7.55
N SER A 1046 14.43 -17.36 7.81
CA SER A 1046 13.16 -17.40 7.04
C SER A 1046 13.26 -17.09 5.53
N SER A 1047 14.44 -16.70 5.02
CA SER A 1047 14.78 -16.61 3.59
C SER A 1047 15.28 -17.94 2.98
N VAL A 1048 15.36 -19.01 3.77
CA VAL A 1048 15.81 -20.35 3.37
C VAL A 1048 14.62 -21.30 3.26
N TRP A 1049 14.57 -22.04 2.15
CA TRP A 1049 13.55 -23.07 1.87
C TRP A 1049 14.20 -24.41 1.62
N TYR A 1050 13.54 -25.51 1.99
CA TYR A 1050 14.11 -26.86 1.88
C TYR A 1050 13.36 -27.76 0.90
N THR A 1051 14.13 -28.43 0.04
CA THR A 1051 13.71 -29.60 -0.75
C THR A 1051 14.62 -30.79 -0.40
N ALA A 1052 14.20 -32.01 -0.74
CA ALA A 1052 14.99 -33.22 -0.53
C ALA A 1052 14.96 -34.13 -1.76
N LYS A 1053 16.08 -34.79 -2.04
CA LYS A 1053 16.21 -35.79 -3.10
C LYS A 1053 17.20 -36.86 -2.67
N ASN A 1054 16.76 -38.13 -2.68
CA ASN A 1054 17.46 -39.24 -2.04
C ASN A 1054 17.75 -38.92 -0.56
N SER A 1055 18.96 -39.16 -0.06
CA SER A 1055 19.40 -38.76 1.29
C SER A 1055 19.81 -37.29 1.42
N SER A 1056 20.01 -36.56 0.31
CA SER A 1056 20.42 -35.16 0.33
C SER A 1056 19.25 -34.20 0.60
N VAL A 1057 19.50 -33.22 1.47
CA VAL A 1057 18.60 -32.09 1.75
C VAL A 1057 19.22 -30.82 1.16
N TYR A 1058 18.42 -30.03 0.47
CA TYR A 1058 18.87 -28.85 -0.26
C TYR A 1058 18.28 -27.59 0.37
N ALA A 1059 19.14 -26.70 0.86
CA ALA A 1059 18.73 -25.44 1.47
C ALA A 1059 18.85 -24.30 0.45
N VAL A 1060 17.72 -23.85 -0.09
CA VAL A 1060 17.58 -22.78 -1.09
C VAL A 1060 17.54 -21.43 -0.38
N VAL A 1061 18.67 -20.72 -0.40
CA VAL A 1061 18.90 -19.44 0.27
C VAL A 1061 18.58 -18.29 -0.69
N LEU A 1062 17.55 -17.50 -0.38
CA LEU A 1062 17.08 -16.39 -1.23
C LEU A 1062 17.81 -15.07 -0.98
N ASP A 1063 18.33 -14.85 0.23
CA ASP A 1063 19.06 -13.65 0.63
C ASP A 1063 20.46 -14.03 1.11
N TRP A 1064 21.50 -13.39 0.56
CA TRP A 1064 22.88 -13.71 0.92
C TRP A 1064 23.22 -13.21 2.33
N PRO A 1065 23.80 -14.05 3.21
CA PRO A 1065 24.10 -13.68 4.60
C PRO A 1065 25.08 -12.50 4.69
N ALA A 1066 24.76 -11.50 5.51
CA ALA A 1066 25.47 -10.21 5.53
C ALA A 1066 26.96 -10.33 5.86
N ASP A 1067 27.30 -11.20 6.81
CA ASP A 1067 28.66 -11.44 7.29
C ASP A 1067 29.23 -12.78 6.77
N ASN A 1068 28.67 -13.32 5.69
CA ASN A 1068 28.95 -14.67 5.14
C ASN A 1068 28.72 -15.83 6.14
N LEU A 1069 27.89 -15.65 7.17
CA LEU A 1069 27.49 -16.70 8.12
C LEU A 1069 25.98 -16.94 8.03
N LEU A 1070 25.56 -18.19 7.81
CA LEU A 1070 24.16 -18.59 7.75
C LEU A 1070 23.80 -19.53 8.90
N SER A 1071 22.88 -19.10 9.75
CA SER A 1071 22.38 -19.88 10.88
C SER A 1071 21.09 -20.61 10.50
N LEU A 1072 21.08 -21.95 10.59
CA LEU A 1072 19.93 -22.81 10.31
C LEU A 1072 19.44 -23.47 11.61
N GLY A 1073 18.14 -23.38 11.88
CA GLY A 1073 17.53 -23.99 13.07
C GLY A 1073 16.77 -25.28 12.77
N SER A 1074 16.20 -25.43 11.58
CA SER A 1074 15.40 -26.60 11.21
C SER A 1074 16.23 -27.77 10.71
N ALA A 1075 17.48 -27.52 10.34
CA ALA A 1075 18.40 -28.53 9.81
C ALA A 1075 19.26 -29.23 10.87
N ASN A 1076 19.18 -28.85 12.15
CA ASN A 1076 20.10 -29.26 13.22
C ASN A 1076 20.34 -30.78 13.30
N SER A 1077 19.29 -31.60 13.22
CA SER A 1077 19.35 -33.07 13.24
C SER A 1077 20.17 -33.70 12.10
N LEU A 1078 20.35 -33.00 10.97
CA LEU A 1078 21.23 -33.45 9.88
C LEU A 1078 22.72 -33.36 10.26
N PHE A 1079 23.06 -32.59 11.30
CA PHE A 1079 24.43 -32.26 11.72
C PHE A 1079 24.83 -32.88 13.06
N GLU A 1080 23.99 -33.76 13.63
CA GLU A 1080 24.33 -34.57 14.81
C GLU A 1080 25.49 -35.55 14.52
N ASN A 1081 25.70 -35.92 13.26
CA ASN A 1081 26.86 -36.69 12.80
C ASN A 1081 27.95 -35.75 12.26
N SER A 1082 29.19 -35.92 12.74
CA SER A 1082 30.37 -35.17 12.29
C SER A 1082 30.70 -35.36 10.81
N ASP A 1083 30.25 -36.46 10.22
CA ASP A 1083 30.58 -36.86 8.85
C ASP A 1083 29.64 -36.21 7.80
N THR A 1084 28.66 -35.41 8.24
CA THR A 1084 27.75 -34.66 7.36
C THR A 1084 28.50 -33.62 6.52
N THR A 1085 28.29 -33.66 5.21
CA THR A 1085 28.97 -32.78 4.24
C THR A 1085 28.03 -31.69 3.72
N VAL A 1086 28.56 -30.48 3.53
CA VAL A 1086 27.85 -29.33 2.95
C VAL A 1086 28.65 -28.78 1.78
N GLY A 1087 28.03 -28.72 0.61
CA GLY A 1087 28.58 -28.05 -0.58
C GLY A 1087 27.64 -26.96 -1.09
N LEU A 1088 28.19 -25.94 -1.75
CA LEU A 1088 27.41 -24.94 -2.47
C LEU A 1088 27.24 -25.38 -3.92
N LEU A 1089 26.01 -25.50 -4.43
CA LEU A 1089 25.79 -25.85 -5.85
C LEU A 1089 26.39 -24.77 -6.76
N GLY A 1090 27.21 -25.20 -7.73
CA GLY A 1090 28.03 -24.32 -8.57
C GLY A 1090 29.35 -23.85 -7.95
N GLY A 1091 29.70 -24.32 -6.75
CA GLY A 1091 31.04 -24.20 -6.15
C GLY A 1091 31.74 -25.55 -6.08
N ASN A 1092 33.07 -25.52 -5.96
CA ASN A 1092 33.90 -26.74 -5.80
C ASN A 1092 34.29 -27.01 -4.34
N ASP A 1093 34.01 -26.08 -3.43
CA ASP A 1093 34.49 -26.10 -2.05
C ASP A 1093 33.43 -26.64 -1.09
N GLN A 1094 33.83 -27.56 -0.21
CA GLN A 1094 33.03 -28.00 0.94
C GLN A 1094 33.05 -26.90 2.00
N LEU A 1095 31.86 -26.52 2.51
CA LEU A 1095 31.72 -25.44 3.48
C LEU A 1095 31.96 -25.95 4.91
N SER A 1096 32.65 -25.15 5.71
CA SER A 1096 32.79 -25.37 7.15
C SER A 1096 31.52 -25.00 7.89
N TRP A 1097 31.12 -25.84 8.85
CA TRP A 1097 29.95 -25.64 9.69
C TRP A 1097 30.27 -25.95 11.16
N GLU A 1098 29.52 -25.35 12.08
CA GLU A 1098 29.60 -25.62 13.53
C GLU A 1098 28.18 -25.82 14.11
N LEU A 1099 28.02 -26.79 15.03
CA LEU A 1099 26.76 -27.06 15.73
C LEU A 1099 26.77 -26.39 17.11
N ASN A 1100 26.01 -25.31 17.26
CA ASN A 1100 25.94 -24.46 18.44
C ASN A 1100 24.62 -24.70 19.20
N GLY A 1101 24.49 -25.89 19.80
CA GLY A 1101 23.25 -26.32 20.46
C GLY A 1101 22.18 -26.69 19.43
N ASP A 1102 21.02 -26.04 19.48
CA ASP A 1102 19.91 -26.30 18.55
C ASP A 1102 20.07 -25.59 17.18
N GLN A 1103 21.21 -24.94 16.93
CA GLN A 1103 21.50 -24.13 15.74
C GLN A 1103 22.76 -24.63 15.03
N VAL A 1104 22.74 -24.63 13.69
CA VAL A 1104 23.93 -24.91 12.85
C VAL A 1104 24.35 -23.64 12.14
N ASP A 1105 25.60 -23.24 12.30
CA ASP A 1105 26.18 -22.08 11.64
C ASP A 1105 27.09 -22.52 10.48
N ILE A 1106 26.77 -22.09 9.25
CA ILE A 1106 27.46 -22.48 8.02
C ILE A 1106 28.18 -21.26 7.44
N VAL A 1107 29.48 -21.39 7.18
CA VAL A 1107 30.31 -20.32 6.61
C VAL A 1107 30.24 -20.34 5.08
N PHE A 1108 29.83 -19.21 4.51
CA PHE A 1108 29.76 -18.99 3.06
C PHE A 1108 31.09 -18.48 2.50
N PRO A 1109 31.41 -18.76 1.22
CA PRO A 1109 32.57 -18.19 0.55
C PRO A 1109 32.42 -16.67 0.31
N ASP A 1110 33.40 -16.01 -0.30
CA ASP A 1110 33.17 -14.63 -0.78
C ASP A 1110 32.16 -14.65 -1.94
N LYS A 1111 31.09 -13.85 -1.85
CA LYS A 1111 30.03 -13.76 -2.87
C LYS A 1111 30.56 -13.52 -4.30
N SER A 1112 31.69 -12.84 -4.45
CA SER A 1112 32.31 -12.57 -5.76
C SER A 1112 32.92 -13.81 -6.44
N THR A 1113 33.01 -14.95 -5.74
CA THR A 1113 33.52 -16.22 -6.27
C THR A 1113 32.42 -17.18 -6.76
N VAL A 1114 31.15 -16.87 -6.51
CA VAL A 1114 30.01 -17.78 -6.76
C VAL A 1114 29.33 -17.48 -8.09
N ALA A 1115 29.02 -18.53 -8.85
CA ALA A 1115 28.44 -18.41 -10.20
C ALA A 1115 26.98 -17.91 -10.23
N SER A 1116 26.18 -18.26 -9.21
CA SER A 1116 24.76 -17.86 -9.15
C SER A 1116 24.58 -16.42 -8.64
N ASN A 1117 23.61 -15.70 -9.21
CA ASN A 1117 23.36 -14.29 -8.92
C ASN A 1117 22.06 -13.99 -8.12
N TRP A 1118 21.08 -14.90 -8.14
CA TRP A 1118 19.71 -14.62 -7.66
C TRP A 1118 19.33 -15.35 -6.37
N ALA A 1119 19.68 -16.62 -6.26
CA ALA A 1119 19.50 -17.46 -5.07
C ALA A 1119 20.61 -18.54 -5.06
N TRP A 1120 20.88 -19.15 -3.92
CA TRP A 1120 22.01 -20.06 -3.74
C TRP A 1120 21.58 -21.32 -3.02
N VAL A 1121 22.02 -22.49 -3.46
CA VAL A 1121 21.60 -23.76 -2.86
C VAL A 1121 22.76 -24.45 -2.17
N LEU A 1122 22.60 -24.71 -0.87
CA LEU A 1122 23.45 -25.66 -0.15
C LEU A 1122 22.91 -27.07 -0.40
N LYS A 1123 23.79 -27.99 -0.79
CA LYS A 1123 23.53 -29.43 -0.73
C LYS A 1123 24.11 -29.97 0.58
N ILE A 1124 23.22 -30.33 1.50
CA ILE A 1124 23.54 -31.01 2.76
C ILE A 1124 23.38 -32.51 2.48
N SER A 1125 24.46 -33.27 2.64
CA SER A 1125 24.45 -34.73 2.53
C SER A 1125 24.85 -35.32 3.87
N PRO A 1126 23.87 -35.81 4.68
CA PRO A 1126 24.15 -36.61 5.86
C PRO A 1126 24.98 -37.83 5.48
N ALA A 1127 25.83 -38.30 6.40
CA ALA A 1127 26.48 -39.59 6.21
C ALA A 1127 25.45 -40.73 6.28
N ASP A 1128 25.65 -41.77 5.46
CA ASP A 1128 24.77 -42.94 5.41
C ASP A 1128 24.67 -43.64 6.78
N THR A 1129 23.51 -44.23 7.08
CA THR A 1129 23.18 -44.92 8.34
C THR A 1129 22.83 -46.40 8.12
#